data_AF-A0A945MNJ9-F1
#
_entry.id   AF-A0A945MNJ9-F1
#
_cell.length_a   1.000
_cell.length_b   1.000
_cell.length_c   1.000
_cell.angle_alpha   90.00
_cell.angle_beta   90.00
_cell.angle_gamma   90.00
#
_symmetry.space_group_name_H-M   'P 1'
#
loop_
_entity.id
_entity.type
_entity.pdbx_description
1 polymer ?
#
loop_
_entity_poly.entity_id
_entity_poly.type
_entity_poly.pdbx_seq_one_letter_code
_entity_poly.pdbx_strand_id
1 'polypeptide(L)'
;MKSKEVRETFLSFFESKGHTRVPSAPVVPQDDPTLYFTNAGMNQFKDVFLGLGSRNYARAVDTQKVMRVSGKHNDLEEVGYSPWHHTFFEMLGNWSFGDYFKKEAIAWHWELITEYYGLEKERLWVTVFEGDDSVEADEEAERYWGEVTDLLPGRVVRLPAKDNFWEMGETGPCGPCSEIHYYLGDDLEAQNRQMLIEDTDDHVELCNLVFIQYNREQSGQLQPLPAVHVDTGMGFERMCSLLQGVDNNYGSDVFQPLIGRIAELTGLSYDGEHRVPMQVISDHVRALSFTIADGAMPSNEGRGYVLRRILRRASRYARQLEQHEPFIHQLVGVICETMGHAFPELVSKREHIDLVIRSEEEGFGKTLDRGLDIFARFASKGQITGSDAFQLYDTYGFPLDLTELMAREQGVPVVEPEAFDFELEAQRTRARQATGSKFKATEGVGDAVEGEHSLFVGYDELQVEAKVVNAETDEEGQLRLYLDRTPFYAESGGQVGDCGRIEGDGFAIAVESVQKARGGIVHIGRLTEGEFEAVEGGVAARVDRVARDDIARNHTATHLLHESLRQTLGEHVGQMGSLVMTGRLRFDFSHFAALEPEQLREIEERVNEQIRADLEVSTFEEELKKAKEMGAQALFSEKYADRVRVVRIGDFSLELCGGTHVRATGEIGSFDLLSESGIAAGTRRSEALTGAGAERALRQRRELLGTLGTRLNAAPEELADKIEALLGRNRDLQGALDELRRKVAGLEAGDMSSAAQEVDGIKVVAQRSEVDDVSGLRTMADGLRDSLGSGVGVLGADIAGKVSFIAVVTDDLIGGRGLKAGDIVREVAKIAGGSGGGKAHQAQAGGRDPGKIDEALAAVVGIVERQLAEAG
;
A
#
# COMPACT_ATOMS: atom_id res chain seq x y z
N MET A 1 4.59 31.38 -27.26
CA MET A 1 4.58 30.05 -27.91
C MET A 1 3.75 29.08 -27.06
N LYS A 2 2.94 28.20 -27.64
CA LYS A 2 2.13 27.23 -26.87
C LYS A 2 2.96 26.01 -26.45
N SER A 3 2.58 25.32 -25.36
CA SER A 3 3.30 24.16 -24.81
C SER A 3 3.66 23.08 -25.85
N LYS A 4 2.73 22.75 -26.75
CA LYS A 4 2.96 21.78 -27.84
C LYS A 4 4.05 22.25 -28.82
N GLU A 5 4.06 23.54 -29.15
CA GLU A 5 5.05 24.14 -30.05
C GLU A 5 6.42 24.24 -29.37
N VAL A 6 6.47 24.58 -28.07
CA VAL A 6 7.72 24.60 -27.29
C VAL A 6 8.39 23.23 -27.33
N ARG A 7 7.64 22.18 -26.98
CA ARG A 7 8.15 20.80 -26.99
C ARG A 7 8.64 20.38 -28.38
N GLU A 8 7.84 20.60 -29.41
CA GLU A 8 8.19 20.18 -30.76
C GLU A 8 9.38 20.98 -31.33
N THR A 9 9.50 22.26 -31.00
CA THR A 9 10.65 23.10 -31.38
C THR A 9 11.94 22.53 -30.81
N PHE A 10 11.96 22.16 -29.52
CA PHE A 10 13.11 21.52 -28.89
C PHE A 10 13.50 20.20 -29.59
N LEU A 11 12.52 19.31 -29.77
CA LEU A 11 12.75 17.98 -30.34
C LEU A 11 13.25 18.06 -31.79
N SER A 12 12.54 18.81 -32.64
CA SER A 12 12.91 19.02 -34.04
C SER A 12 14.26 19.73 -34.18
N PHE A 13 14.59 20.67 -33.28
CA PHE A 13 15.88 21.36 -33.30
C PHE A 13 17.04 20.38 -33.11
N PHE A 14 16.99 19.52 -32.08
CA PHE A 14 18.06 18.54 -31.86
C PHE A 14 18.05 17.39 -32.87
N GLU A 15 16.90 16.99 -33.40
CA GLU A 15 16.83 16.09 -34.56
C GLU A 15 17.60 16.67 -35.76
N SER A 16 17.49 17.98 -36.00
CA SER A 16 18.28 18.66 -37.05
C SER A 16 19.80 18.66 -36.79
N LYS A 17 20.21 18.51 -35.52
CA LYS A 17 21.60 18.33 -35.10
C LYS A 17 22.01 16.85 -35.04
N GLY A 18 21.17 15.93 -35.52
CA GLY A 18 21.47 14.50 -35.63
C GLY A 18 21.18 13.68 -34.37
N HIS A 19 20.41 14.21 -33.42
CA HIS A 19 19.91 13.43 -32.28
C HIS A 19 18.78 12.52 -32.72
N THR A 20 18.74 11.31 -32.17
CA THR A 20 17.60 10.41 -32.34
C THR A 20 16.51 10.77 -31.33
N ARG A 21 15.31 11.10 -31.80
CA ARG A 21 14.15 11.26 -30.91
C ARG A 21 13.76 9.91 -30.32
N VAL A 22 13.73 9.83 -28.99
CA VAL A 22 13.37 8.60 -28.26
C VAL A 22 12.13 8.83 -27.39
N PRO A 23 11.33 7.79 -27.09
CA PRO A 23 10.24 7.89 -26.14
C PRO A 23 10.78 8.16 -24.72
N SER A 24 10.03 8.92 -23.92
CA SER A 24 10.35 9.11 -22.50
C SER A 24 10.33 7.77 -21.75
N ALA A 25 11.32 7.56 -20.90
CA ALA A 25 11.32 6.45 -19.96
C ALA A 25 10.20 6.59 -18.90
N PRO A 26 9.71 5.48 -18.33
CA PRO A 26 8.76 5.54 -17.23
C PRO A 26 9.27 6.39 -16.06
N VAL A 27 8.38 7.13 -15.41
CA VAL A 27 8.69 7.87 -14.17
C VAL A 27 8.97 6.93 -13.00
N VAL A 28 8.56 5.66 -13.14
CA VAL A 28 8.78 4.56 -12.21
C VAL A 28 9.96 3.71 -12.73
N PRO A 29 11.20 3.86 -12.21
CA PRO A 29 12.35 3.14 -12.73
C PRO A 29 12.20 1.63 -12.53
N GLN A 30 12.38 0.84 -13.58
CA GLN A 30 12.28 -0.62 -13.49
C GLN A 30 13.59 -1.27 -13.01
N ASP A 31 14.74 -0.71 -13.40
CA ASP A 31 16.06 -1.34 -13.24
C ASP A 31 16.99 -0.62 -12.24
N ASP A 32 16.49 0.38 -11.52
CA ASP A 32 17.27 1.09 -10.50
C ASP A 32 16.61 0.96 -9.11
N PRO A 33 17.09 0.06 -8.25
CA PRO A 33 16.56 -0.13 -6.90
C PRO A 33 16.92 1.04 -5.97
N THR A 34 17.82 1.94 -6.37
CA THR A 34 18.23 3.10 -5.56
C THR A 34 17.27 4.27 -5.66
N LEU A 35 16.32 4.24 -6.61
CA LEU A 35 15.38 5.35 -6.86
C LEU A 35 13.93 4.89 -6.80
N TYR A 36 13.10 5.68 -6.11
CA TYR A 36 11.66 5.49 -6.17
C TYR A 36 11.04 6.04 -7.45
N PHE A 37 11.52 7.19 -7.92
CA PHE A 37 11.04 7.82 -9.15
C PHE A 37 12.22 8.38 -9.95
N THR A 38 12.04 8.49 -11.27
CA THR A 38 12.97 9.16 -12.17
C THR A 38 13.04 10.65 -11.80
N ASN A 39 14.18 11.10 -11.30
CA ASN A 39 14.39 12.46 -10.79
C ASN A 39 15.15 13.38 -11.78
N ALA A 40 15.72 12.81 -12.85
CA ALA A 40 16.39 13.55 -13.92
C ALA A 40 16.31 12.79 -15.27
N GLY A 41 16.62 13.51 -16.34
CA GLY A 41 16.66 13.00 -17.70
C GLY A 41 17.65 11.86 -17.91
N MET A 42 18.84 11.96 -17.30
CA MET A 42 19.96 11.03 -17.48
C MET A 42 19.72 9.61 -16.96
N ASN A 43 18.77 9.40 -16.05
CA ASN A 43 18.57 8.13 -15.34
C ASN A 43 18.38 6.94 -16.31
N GLN A 44 17.69 7.18 -17.43
CA GLN A 44 17.43 6.18 -18.46
C GLN A 44 18.68 5.76 -19.28
N PHE A 45 19.80 6.50 -19.14
CA PHE A 45 21.06 6.28 -19.85
C PHE A 45 22.24 6.00 -18.92
N LYS A 46 22.00 5.75 -17.63
CA LYS A 46 23.04 5.48 -16.62
C LYS A 46 24.01 4.37 -17.05
N ASP A 47 23.48 3.28 -17.62
CA ASP A 47 24.29 2.17 -18.14
C ASP A 47 25.21 2.61 -19.29
N VAL A 48 24.76 3.54 -20.13
CA VAL A 48 25.53 4.07 -21.26
C VAL A 48 26.64 4.98 -20.77
N PHE A 49 26.38 5.90 -19.84
CA PHE A 49 27.41 6.78 -19.27
C PHE A 49 28.50 6.01 -18.53
N LEU A 50 28.14 4.89 -17.90
CA LEU A 50 29.10 4.03 -17.21
C LEU A 50 29.83 3.05 -18.15
N GLY A 51 29.48 3.01 -19.44
CA GLY A 51 30.04 2.06 -20.41
C GLY A 51 29.62 0.61 -20.19
N LEU A 52 28.55 0.38 -19.42
CA LEU A 52 27.98 -0.94 -19.12
C LEU A 52 26.97 -1.39 -20.19
N GLY A 53 26.36 -0.43 -20.89
CA GLY A 53 25.38 -0.64 -21.95
C GLY A 53 25.72 0.14 -23.21
N SER A 54 25.04 -0.18 -24.30
CA SER A 54 25.14 0.57 -25.56
C SER A 54 23.76 0.82 -26.15
N ARG A 55 23.68 1.78 -27.08
CA ARG A 55 22.49 2.10 -27.88
C ARG A 55 22.90 2.15 -29.35
N ASN A 56 21.92 1.98 -30.25
CA ASN A 56 22.15 2.08 -31.70
C ASN A 56 22.29 3.54 -32.20
N TYR A 57 22.44 4.48 -31.28
CA TYR A 57 22.58 5.92 -31.54
C TYR A 57 23.60 6.51 -30.54
N ALA A 58 24.33 7.52 -30.98
CA ALA A 58 25.31 8.24 -30.15
C ALA A 58 24.75 9.56 -29.56
N ARG A 59 23.55 9.96 -30.02
CA ARG A 59 22.86 11.19 -29.61
C ARG A 59 21.39 10.89 -29.42
N ALA A 60 20.77 11.43 -28.37
CA ALA A 60 19.35 11.23 -28.08
C ALA A 60 18.67 12.54 -27.67
N VAL A 61 17.37 12.68 -27.97
CA VAL A 61 16.56 13.80 -27.51
C VAL A 61 15.17 13.30 -27.11
N ASP A 62 14.62 13.80 -26.00
CA ASP A 62 13.25 13.51 -25.58
C ASP A 62 12.63 14.63 -24.71
N THR A 63 11.43 14.35 -24.21
CA THR A 63 10.80 15.09 -23.12
C THR A 63 10.57 14.16 -21.92
N GLN A 64 11.52 14.10 -21.00
CA GLN A 64 11.51 13.10 -19.94
C GLN A 64 10.53 13.46 -18.82
N LYS A 65 9.69 12.50 -18.45
CA LYS A 65 8.85 12.52 -17.24
C LYS A 65 9.72 12.50 -15.99
N VAL A 66 9.66 13.54 -15.16
CA VAL A 66 10.46 13.67 -13.93
C VAL A 66 9.57 13.93 -12.72
N MET A 67 9.96 13.35 -11.57
CA MET A 67 9.25 13.53 -10.31
C MET A 67 10.20 13.81 -9.14
N ARG A 68 9.90 14.84 -8.33
CA ARG A 68 10.71 15.31 -7.19
C ARG A 68 9.87 15.42 -5.92
N VAL A 69 9.71 14.30 -5.23
CA VAL A 69 8.76 14.13 -4.11
C VAL A 69 9.33 13.40 -2.90
N SER A 70 10.62 13.04 -2.94
CA SER A 70 11.30 12.27 -1.89
C SER A 70 12.82 12.37 -2.01
N GLY A 71 13.54 12.19 -0.91
CA GLY A 71 15.01 12.21 -0.89
C GLY A 71 15.59 13.63 -0.96
N LYS A 72 16.80 13.77 -1.52
CA LYS A 72 17.52 15.07 -1.67
C LYS A 72 16.75 16.08 -2.53
N HIS A 73 15.90 15.60 -3.44
CA HIS A 73 15.10 16.42 -4.36
C HIS A 73 13.60 16.25 -4.03
N ASN A 74 13.13 16.98 -3.03
CA ASN A 74 11.74 16.93 -2.57
C ASN A 74 11.09 18.31 -2.61
N ASP A 75 10.30 18.55 -3.65
CA ASP A 75 9.64 19.84 -3.90
C ASP A 75 8.17 19.83 -3.44
N LEU A 76 7.69 18.72 -2.84
CA LEU A 76 6.28 18.49 -2.52
C LEU A 76 5.65 19.62 -1.69
N GLU A 77 6.42 20.20 -0.77
CA GLU A 77 5.95 21.25 0.14
C GLU A 77 5.93 22.65 -0.50
N GLU A 78 6.68 22.85 -1.58
CA GLU A 78 6.78 24.11 -2.32
C GLU A 78 5.67 24.25 -3.37
N VAL A 79 5.10 23.12 -3.81
CA VAL A 79 4.01 23.10 -4.81
C VAL A 79 2.82 23.91 -4.34
N GLY A 80 2.38 24.86 -5.18
CA GLY A 80 1.30 25.79 -4.94
C GLY A 80 1.70 27.07 -4.19
N TYR A 81 2.88 27.11 -3.58
CA TYR A 81 3.40 28.31 -2.91
C TYR A 81 4.47 28.98 -3.76
N SER A 82 5.40 28.20 -4.30
CA SER A 82 6.40 28.69 -5.24
C SER A 82 5.81 28.77 -6.66
N PRO A 83 6.14 29.84 -7.43
CA PRO A 83 5.70 29.97 -8.82
C PRO A 83 6.33 28.94 -9.77
N TRP A 84 7.40 28.25 -9.34
CA TRP A 84 8.25 27.44 -10.22
C TRP A 84 8.27 25.94 -9.92
N HIS A 85 7.87 25.51 -8.72
CA HIS A 85 8.05 24.12 -8.25
C HIS A 85 6.81 23.25 -8.50
N HIS A 86 7.09 21.99 -8.83
CA HIS A 86 6.12 20.94 -9.18
C HIS A 86 6.55 19.60 -8.60
N THR A 87 5.60 18.73 -8.27
CA THR A 87 5.95 17.34 -7.93
C THR A 87 6.36 16.57 -9.18
N PHE A 88 5.70 16.86 -10.29
CA PHE A 88 5.92 16.27 -11.59
C PHE A 88 6.12 17.36 -12.63
N PHE A 89 7.15 17.21 -13.46
CA PHE A 89 7.42 18.14 -14.56
C PHE A 89 8.08 17.42 -15.73
N GLU A 90 8.08 18.07 -16.88
CA GLU A 90 8.79 17.59 -18.06
C GLU A 90 10.19 18.21 -18.12
N MET A 91 11.19 17.37 -18.30
CA MET A 91 12.56 17.79 -18.55
C MET A 91 12.88 17.57 -20.02
N LEU A 92 12.97 18.66 -20.79
CA LEU A 92 13.44 18.60 -22.16
C LEU A 92 14.96 18.31 -22.13
N GLY A 93 15.37 17.16 -22.66
CA GLY A 93 16.74 16.69 -22.55
C GLY A 93 17.34 16.28 -23.89
N ASN A 94 18.64 16.54 -24.05
CA ASN A 94 19.44 16.05 -25.15
C ASN A 94 20.77 15.50 -24.66
N TRP A 95 21.16 14.35 -25.18
CA TRP A 95 22.32 13.59 -24.70
C TRP A 95 23.36 13.37 -25.78
N SER A 96 24.62 13.37 -25.35
CA SER A 96 25.78 12.94 -26.14
C SER A 96 26.47 11.76 -25.46
N PHE A 97 26.65 10.67 -26.20
CA PHE A 97 27.35 9.48 -25.73
C PHE A 97 28.75 9.40 -26.37
N GLY A 98 29.70 10.22 -25.88
CA GLY A 98 31.08 10.19 -26.36
C GLY A 98 31.30 10.85 -27.73
N ASP A 99 30.39 11.71 -28.17
CA ASP A 99 30.39 12.26 -29.54
C ASP A 99 30.69 13.77 -29.61
N TYR A 100 29.84 14.63 -29.03
CA TYR A 100 30.10 16.05 -28.82
C TYR A 100 30.18 16.41 -27.33
N PHE A 101 30.72 17.58 -26.99
CA PHE A 101 30.90 18.00 -25.60
C PHE A 101 30.53 19.49 -25.39
N LYS A 102 31.26 20.22 -24.53
CA LYS A 102 30.93 21.59 -24.07
C LYS A 102 30.66 22.58 -25.21
N LYS A 103 31.54 22.64 -26.21
CA LYS A 103 31.49 23.65 -27.27
C LYS A 103 30.18 23.59 -28.05
N GLU A 104 29.83 22.41 -28.55
CA GLU A 104 28.60 22.19 -29.31
C GLU A 104 27.37 22.32 -28.41
N ALA A 105 27.42 21.80 -27.17
CA ALA A 105 26.32 21.91 -26.22
C ALA A 105 25.95 23.38 -25.94
N ILE A 106 26.95 24.23 -25.65
CA ILE A 106 26.79 25.67 -25.41
C ILE A 106 26.27 26.37 -26.66
N ALA A 107 26.89 26.14 -27.83
CA ALA A 107 26.49 26.79 -29.07
C ALA A 107 25.04 26.49 -29.45
N TRP A 108 24.62 25.22 -29.36
CA TRP A 108 23.28 24.80 -29.74
C TRP A 108 22.20 25.28 -28.77
N HIS A 109 22.47 25.29 -27.45
CA HIS A 109 21.49 25.84 -26.50
C HIS A 109 21.35 27.34 -26.63
N TRP A 110 22.44 28.06 -26.91
CA TRP A 110 22.38 29.49 -27.20
C TRP A 110 21.58 29.79 -28.47
N GLU A 111 21.83 29.05 -29.55
CA GLU A 111 21.06 29.13 -30.81
C GLU A 111 19.56 28.85 -30.56
N LEU A 112 19.23 27.76 -29.87
CA LEU A 112 17.86 27.40 -29.53
C LEU A 112 17.15 28.51 -28.74
N ILE A 113 17.78 29.01 -27.68
CA ILE A 113 17.19 30.00 -26.79
C ILE A 113 17.00 31.36 -27.47
N THR A 114 18.00 31.82 -28.23
CA THR A 114 18.00 33.18 -28.78
C THR A 114 17.40 33.29 -30.16
N GLU A 115 17.52 32.25 -31.01
CA GLU A 115 17.05 32.30 -32.40
C GLU A 115 15.69 31.60 -32.58
N TYR A 116 15.48 30.44 -31.96
CA TYR A 116 14.25 29.67 -32.12
C TYR A 116 13.18 30.08 -31.11
N TYR A 117 13.56 30.24 -29.85
CA TYR A 117 12.67 30.75 -28.80
C TYR A 117 12.62 32.28 -28.74
N GLY A 118 13.63 32.97 -29.28
CA GLY A 118 13.62 34.42 -29.42
C GLY A 118 13.77 35.17 -28.09
N LEU A 119 14.39 34.57 -27.07
CA LEU A 119 14.61 35.24 -25.79
C LEU A 119 15.62 36.39 -25.93
N GLU A 120 15.32 37.50 -25.25
CA GLU A 120 16.16 38.71 -25.21
C GLU A 120 17.54 38.40 -24.60
N LYS A 121 18.60 38.72 -25.36
CA LYS A 121 19.99 38.40 -24.99
C LYS A 121 20.47 39.19 -23.77
N GLU A 122 19.93 40.39 -23.58
CA GLU A 122 20.26 41.33 -22.49
C GLU A 122 19.80 40.84 -21.11
N ARG A 123 18.93 39.84 -21.08
CA ARG A 123 18.40 39.20 -19.86
C ARG A 123 19.04 37.87 -19.53
N LEU A 124 19.88 37.34 -20.42
CA LEU A 124 20.51 36.04 -20.24
C LEU A 124 21.80 36.16 -19.42
N TRP A 125 21.93 35.28 -18.46
CA TRP A 125 23.13 35.06 -17.65
C TRP A 125 23.50 33.59 -17.72
N VAL A 126 24.79 33.30 -17.53
CA VAL A 126 25.25 31.90 -17.47
C VAL A 126 26.14 31.69 -16.26
N THR A 127 26.06 30.50 -15.68
CA THR A 127 26.89 30.09 -14.55
C THR A 127 27.81 28.94 -14.97
N VAL A 128 28.98 28.83 -14.34
CA VAL A 128 29.95 27.75 -14.58
C VAL A 128 30.60 27.34 -13.25
N PHE A 129 31.09 26.11 -13.18
CA PHE A 129 31.72 25.59 -11.97
C PHE A 129 32.99 26.36 -11.56
N GLU A 130 33.04 26.84 -10.33
CA GLU A 130 34.19 27.62 -9.82
C GLU A 130 35.39 26.79 -9.37
N GLY A 131 35.24 25.46 -9.28
CA GLY A 131 36.24 24.55 -8.76
C GLY A 131 36.04 24.22 -7.27
N ASP A 132 36.60 23.11 -6.83
CA ASP A 132 36.73 22.75 -5.42
C ASP A 132 38.08 22.04 -5.15
N ASP A 133 38.24 21.44 -3.97
CA ASP A 133 39.47 20.73 -3.59
C ASP A 133 39.78 19.49 -4.47
N SER A 134 38.79 18.99 -5.21
CA SER A 134 38.86 17.75 -6.00
C SER A 134 38.82 17.96 -7.51
N VAL A 135 38.17 19.02 -7.99
CA VAL A 135 37.96 19.31 -9.41
C VAL A 135 38.28 20.78 -9.70
N GLU A 136 39.09 21.05 -10.73
CA GLU A 136 39.43 22.41 -11.14
C GLU A 136 38.21 23.19 -11.66
N ALA A 137 38.30 24.53 -11.65
CA ALA A 137 37.29 25.42 -12.23
C ALA A 137 37.04 25.09 -13.72
N ASP A 138 35.79 25.20 -14.17
CA ASP A 138 35.43 24.92 -15.57
C ASP A 138 35.74 26.12 -16.48
N GLU A 139 37.03 26.43 -16.63
CA GLU A 139 37.52 27.52 -17.49
C GLU A 139 37.26 27.25 -18.98
N GLU A 140 37.06 25.97 -19.34
CA GLU A 140 36.74 25.58 -20.71
C GLU A 140 35.32 26.02 -21.09
N ALA A 141 34.32 25.76 -20.23
CA ALA A 141 32.96 26.25 -20.45
C ALA A 141 32.91 27.78 -20.47
N GLU A 142 33.59 28.44 -19.52
CA GLU A 142 33.69 29.91 -19.46
C GLU A 142 34.23 30.50 -20.77
N ARG A 143 35.30 29.92 -21.31
CA ARG A 143 35.89 30.36 -22.58
C ARG A 143 34.92 30.14 -23.75
N TYR A 144 34.27 28.98 -23.85
CA TYR A 144 33.35 28.71 -24.95
C TYR A 144 32.13 29.63 -24.95
N TRP A 145 31.59 30.00 -23.79
CA TRP A 145 30.55 31.03 -23.72
C TRP A 145 30.98 32.34 -24.42
N GLY A 146 32.23 32.77 -24.28
CA GLY A 146 32.74 33.94 -24.99
C GLY A 146 33.10 33.73 -26.47
N GLU A 147 33.42 32.50 -26.88
CA GLU A 147 33.90 32.19 -28.25
C GLU A 147 32.80 31.81 -29.22
N VAL A 148 31.78 31.07 -28.76
CA VAL A 148 30.74 30.49 -29.63
C VAL A 148 29.35 31.11 -29.45
N THR A 149 29.24 32.12 -28.59
CA THR A 149 27.99 32.88 -28.38
C THR A 149 28.22 34.38 -28.50
N ASP A 150 27.13 35.13 -28.61
CA ASP A 150 27.15 36.59 -28.51
C ASP A 150 26.61 37.08 -27.15
N LEU A 151 26.81 36.29 -26.10
CA LEU A 151 26.52 36.68 -24.72
C LEU A 151 27.26 37.96 -24.33
N LEU A 152 26.58 38.86 -23.61
CA LEU A 152 27.15 40.14 -23.21
C LEU A 152 28.36 39.94 -22.28
N PRO A 153 29.42 40.76 -22.40
CA PRO A 153 30.58 40.69 -21.52
C PRO A 153 30.20 40.81 -20.05
N GLY A 154 30.80 39.97 -19.19
CA GLY A 154 30.56 39.98 -17.74
C GLY A 154 29.29 39.25 -17.28
N ARG A 155 28.62 38.51 -18.16
CA ARG A 155 27.43 37.70 -17.84
C ARG A 155 27.73 36.23 -17.50
N VAL A 156 29.00 35.84 -17.43
CA VAL A 156 29.43 34.52 -16.95
C VAL A 156 29.81 34.63 -15.47
N VAL A 157 29.18 33.84 -14.61
CA VAL A 157 29.41 33.83 -13.16
C VAL A 157 29.93 32.46 -12.73
N ARG A 158 31.00 32.42 -11.94
CA ARG A 158 31.49 31.17 -11.34
C ARG A 158 30.74 30.89 -10.04
N LEU A 159 30.18 29.69 -9.85
CA LEU A 159 29.47 29.28 -8.62
C LEU A 159 30.03 27.97 -8.02
N PRO A 160 29.82 27.72 -6.71
CA PRO A 160 30.31 26.54 -6.00
C PRO A 160 29.69 25.22 -6.48
N ALA A 161 30.26 24.11 -6.01
CA ALA A 161 29.83 22.74 -6.34
C ALA A 161 28.34 22.47 -6.05
N LYS A 162 27.76 23.13 -5.04
CA LYS A 162 26.33 22.97 -4.72
C LYS A 162 25.41 23.43 -5.87
N ASP A 163 25.88 24.32 -6.73
CA ASP A 163 25.12 24.91 -7.83
C ASP A 163 25.62 24.37 -9.19
N ASN A 164 26.93 24.38 -9.43
CA ASN A 164 27.50 24.02 -10.74
C ASN A 164 28.31 22.69 -10.77
N PHE A 165 28.08 21.78 -9.83
CA PHE A 165 28.58 20.41 -9.95
C PHE A 165 27.45 19.40 -9.78
N TRP A 166 27.10 18.71 -10.86
CA TRP A 166 25.93 17.86 -10.90
C TRP A 166 26.27 16.40 -10.63
N GLU A 167 25.50 15.79 -9.73
CA GLU A 167 25.56 14.36 -9.39
C GLU A 167 24.15 13.83 -9.12
N MET A 168 23.85 12.64 -9.63
CA MET A 168 22.52 12.01 -9.52
C MET A 168 22.18 11.58 -8.07
N GLY A 169 23.20 11.26 -7.28
CA GLY A 169 23.09 10.73 -5.93
C GLY A 169 24.47 10.55 -5.31
N GLU A 170 24.57 9.75 -4.23
CA GLU A 170 25.84 9.52 -3.52
C GLU A 170 26.90 8.78 -4.38
N THR A 171 26.46 8.06 -5.43
CA THR A 171 27.32 7.36 -6.38
C THR A 171 26.76 7.46 -7.80
N GLY A 172 27.62 7.36 -8.81
CA GLY A 172 27.24 7.34 -10.22
C GLY A 172 27.90 8.41 -11.10
N PRO A 173 27.49 8.50 -12.37
CA PRO A 173 28.06 9.47 -13.31
C PRO A 173 27.76 10.91 -12.86
N CYS A 174 28.77 11.78 -12.96
CA CYS A 174 28.73 13.17 -12.50
C CYS A 174 29.73 14.05 -13.28
N GLY A 175 29.63 15.36 -13.10
CA GLY A 175 30.55 16.32 -13.69
C GLY A 175 30.20 17.78 -13.40
N PRO A 176 31.09 18.71 -13.77
CA PRO A 176 30.77 20.13 -13.73
C PRO A 176 29.61 20.43 -14.69
N CYS A 177 28.84 21.46 -14.39
CA CYS A 177 27.77 21.92 -15.25
C CYS A 177 27.79 23.43 -15.45
N SER A 178 27.02 23.88 -16.44
CA SER A 178 26.79 25.28 -16.73
C SER A 178 25.30 25.53 -16.90
N GLU A 179 24.77 26.54 -16.23
CA GLU A 179 23.33 26.84 -16.25
C GLU A 179 23.06 28.14 -16.98
N ILE A 180 21.91 28.22 -17.65
CA ILE A 180 21.43 29.40 -18.36
C ILE A 180 20.27 29.98 -17.56
N HIS A 181 20.41 31.22 -17.08
CA HIS A 181 19.42 31.94 -16.30
C HIS A 181 18.83 33.09 -17.11
N TYR A 182 17.57 33.42 -16.81
CA TYR A 182 16.87 34.54 -17.42
C TYR A 182 16.38 35.51 -16.35
N TYR A 183 16.67 36.81 -16.54
CA TYR A 183 16.23 37.88 -15.66
C TYR A 183 14.77 38.28 -15.94
N LEU A 184 13.93 38.14 -14.92
CA LEU A 184 12.50 38.42 -14.96
C LEU A 184 12.14 39.87 -14.60
N GLY A 185 13.06 40.62 -13.98
CA GLY A 185 12.78 41.97 -13.51
C GLY A 185 12.61 42.99 -14.64
N ASP A 186 11.89 44.09 -14.33
CA ASP A 186 11.59 45.14 -15.30
C ASP A 186 12.79 46.06 -15.61
N ASP A 187 13.69 46.24 -14.65
CA ASP A 187 14.85 47.14 -14.76
C ASP A 187 16.12 46.38 -15.18
N LEU A 188 16.45 46.42 -16.48
CA LEU A 188 17.63 45.76 -17.02
C LEU A 188 18.95 46.26 -16.42
N GLU A 189 19.00 47.48 -15.87
CA GLU A 189 20.20 48.06 -15.24
C GLU A 189 20.41 47.60 -13.79
N ALA A 190 19.36 47.05 -13.15
CA ALA A 190 19.47 46.50 -11.81
C ALA A 190 20.24 45.16 -11.78
N GLN A 191 20.28 44.47 -12.92
CA GLN A 191 20.94 43.17 -13.10
C GLN A 191 22.42 43.23 -12.72
N ASN A 192 22.84 42.33 -11.84
CA ASN A 192 24.24 42.22 -11.48
C ASN A 192 24.58 40.79 -11.03
N ARG A 193 25.87 40.43 -11.08
CA ARG A 193 26.35 39.09 -10.72
C ARG A 193 25.98 38.64 -9.31
N GLN A 194 25.81 39.57 -8.37
CA GLN A 194 25.52 39.24 -6.98
C GLN A 194 24.11 38.65 -6.85
N MET A 195 23.17 39.05 -7.70
CA MET A 195 21.81 38.51 -7.73
C MET A 195 21.77 37.02 -8.06
N LEU A 196 22.65 36.51 -8.92
CA LEU A 196 22.77 35.08 -9.19
C LEU A 196 23.45 34.34 -8.03
N ILE A 197 24.47 34.95 -7.40
CA ILE A 197 25.18 34.35 -6.25
C ILE A 197 24.26 34.23 -5.02
N GLU A 198 23.37 35.21 -4.85
CA GLU A 198 22.40 35.26 -3.76
C GLU A 198 21.10 34.51 -4.08
N ASP A 199 20.96 33.97 -5.29
CA ASP A 199 19.77 33.25 -5.77
C ASP A 199 18.47 34.04 -5.55
N THR A 200 18.47 35.31 -6.01
CA THR A 200 17.29 36.18 -5.91
C THR A 200 16.16 35.71 -6.82
N ASP A 201 14.90 35.87 -6.39
CA ASP A 201 13.68 35.53 -7.16
C ASP A 201 13.56 36.21 -8.54
N ASP A 202 14.41 37.20 -8.83
CA ASP A 202 14.42 37.92 -10.11
C ASP A 202 15.07 37.13 -11.26
N HIS A 203 15.71 35.99 -10.98
CA HIS A 203 16.28 35.11 -12.00
C HIS A 203 15.61 33.73 -11.97
N VAL A 204 15.41 33.16 -13.15
CA VAL A 204 14.96 31.77 -13.29
C VAL A 204 15.96 30.98 -14.11
N GLU A 205 16.37 29.84 -13.57
CA GLU A 205 17.18 28.85 -14.29
C GLU A 205 16.32 28.17 -15.37
N LEU A 206 16.73 28.29 -16.63
CA LEU A 206 16.03 27.73 -17.78
C LEU A 206 16.56 26.34 -18.16
N CYS A 207 17.88 26.17 -18.13
CA CYS A 207 18.53 24.98 -18.63
C CYS A 207 19.87 24.73 -17.93
N ASN A 208 20.12 23.46 -17.62
CA ASN A 208 21.37 22.97 -17.06
C ASN A 208 22.10 22.09 -18.10
N LEU A 209 23.37 22.41 -18.35
CA LEU A 209 24.27 21.69 -19.26
C LEU A 209 25.32 20.94 -18.44
N VAL A 210 25.09 19.64 -18.21
CA VAL A 210 25.97 18.80 -17.40
C VAL A 210 27.02 18.12 -18.30
N PHE A 211 28.28 18.30 -17.92
CA PHE A 211 29.44 17.77 -18.63
C PHE A 211 29.97 16.54 -17.91
N ILE A 212 29.25 15.43 -18.06
CA ILE A 212 29.54 14.17 -17.40
C ILE A 212 30.91 13.65 -17.86
N GLN A 213 31.84 13.54 -16.91
CA GLN A 213 33.22 13.11 -17.16
C GLN A 213 33.83 12.29 -16.01
N TYR A 214 33.10 12.12 -14.91
CA TYR A 214 33.50 11.33 -13.76
C TYR A 214 32.40 10.34 -13.35
N ASN A 215 32.81 9.29 -12.63
CA ASN A 215 31.95 8.43 -11.84
C ASN A 215 32.33 8.56 -10.36
N ARG A 216 31.37 8.87 -9.49
CA ARG A 216 31.57 8.90 -8.05
C ARG A 216 31.40 7.50 -7.47
N GLU A 217 32.44 6.99 -6.84
CA GLU A 217 32.41 5.71 -6.12
C GLU A 217 31.78 5.85 -4.73
N GLN A 218 31.44 4.71 -4.12
CA GLN A 218 30.90 4.66 -2.76
C GLN A 218 31.85 5.23 -1.69
N SER A 219 33.15 5.26 -1.98
CA SER A 219 34.17 5.92 -1.15
C SER A 219 34.10 7.45 -1.20
N GLY A 220 33.30 8.02 -2.10
CA GLY A 220 33.26 9.44 -2.44
C GLY A 220 34.30 9.86 -3.49
N GLN A 221 35.22 8.97 -3.87
CA GLN A 221 36.26 9.26 -4.85
C GLN A 221 35.69 9.42 -6.27
N LEU A 222 36.20 10.41 -7.02
CA LEU A 222 35.88 10.61 -8.43
C LEU A 222 36.85 9.83 -9.32
N GLN A 223 36.31 8.97 -10.17
CA GLN A 223 37.06 8.27 -11.21
C GLN A 223 36.71 8.82 -12.60
N PRO A 224 37.69 9.19 -13.44
CA PRO A 224 37.43 9.60 -14.81
C PRO A 224 36.71 8.51 -15.63
N LEU A 225 35.69 8.91 -16.40
CA LEU A 225 34.99 8.01 -17.30
C LEU A 225 35.83 7.72 -18.57
N PRO A 226 35.62 6.57 -19.25
CA PRO A 226 36.32 6.24 -20.49
C PRO A 226 36.02 7.20 -21.66
N ALA A 227 34.88 7.88 -21.61
CA ALA A 227 34.46 8.90 -22.55
C ALA A 227 33.78 10.05 -21.80
N VAL A 228 33.74 11.22 -22.43
CA VAL A 228 32.98 12.37 -21.93
C VAL A 228 31.59 12.40 -22.56
N HIS A 229 30.62 12.87 -21.79
CA HIS A 229 29.22 12.85 -22.17
C HIS A 229 28.57 14.20 -21.92
N VAL A 230 27.45 14.45 -22.60
CA VAL A 230 26.60 15.61 -22.33
C VAL A 230 25.26 15.10 -21.87
N ASP A 231 24.78 15.66 -20.77
CA ASP A 231 23.42 15.53 -20.26
C ASP A 231 22.86 16.93 -20.09
N THR A 232 21.65 17.16 -20.58
CA THR A 232 21.00 18.46 -20.45
C THR A 232 19.61 18.31 -19.87
N GLY A 233 19.20 19.31 -19.10
CA GLY A 233 17.86 19.42 -18.59
C GLY A 233 17.35 20.85 -18.74
N MET A 234 16.38 21.05 -19.63
CA MET A 234 15.63 22.30 -19.77
C MET A 234 14.24 22.14 -19.16
N GLY A 235 13.86 23.04 -18.25
CA GLY A 235 12.57 22.98 -17.56
C GLY A 235 11.42 23.35 -18.49
N PHE A 236 10.62 22.38 -18.92
CA PHE A 236 9.56 22.59 -19.91
C PHE A 236 8.52 23.62 -19.44
N GLU A 237 8.02 23.47 -18.21
CA GLU A 237 7.02 24.34 -17.63
C GLU A 237 7.52 25.79 -17.52
N ARG A 238 8.78 25.97 -17.09
CA ARG A 238 9.44 27.29 -16.98
C ARG A 238 9.57 27.95 -18.35
N MET A 239 9.95 27.19 -19.37
CA MET A 239 10.02 27.69 -20.75
C MET A 239 8.64 28.08 -21.28
N CYS A 240 7.61 27.29 -20.98
CA CYS A 240 6.23 27.59 -21.40
C CYS A 240 5.71 28.87 -20.77
N SER A 241 5.91 29.09 -19.47
CA SER A 241 5.49 30.33 -18.81
C SER A 241 6.22 31.54 -19.37
N LEU A 242 7.53 31.43 -19.55
CA LEU A 242 8.35 32.52 -20.06
C LEU A 242 7.93 32.93 -21.48
N LEU A 243 7.80 31.96 -22.39
CA LEU A 243 7.41 32.22 -23.79
C LEU A 243 5.94 32.62 -23.97
N GLN A 244 5.14 32.54 -22.92
CA GLN A 244 3.76 33.04 -22.90
C GLN A 244 3.63 34.38 -22.19
N GLY A 245 4.71 34.88 -21.56
CA GLY A 245 4.73 36.14 -20.82
C GLY A 245 3.86 36.09 -19.56
N VAL A 246 3.79 34.93 -18.90
CA VAL A 246 3.09 34.77 -17.62
C VAL A 246 4.10 34.66 -16.48
N ASP A 247 3.72 35.16 -15.31
CA ASP A 247 4.57 35.35 -14.12
C ASP A 247 4.84 34.08 -13.31
N ASN A 248 4.16 32.97 -13.63
CA ASN A 248 4.35 31.68 -12.96
C ASN A 248 3.97 30.51 -13.87
N ASN A 249 4.45 29.30 -13.52
CA ASN A 249 4.20 28.10 -14.31
C ASN A 249 2.71 27.76 -14.45
N TYR A 250 1.91 27.99 -13.40
CA TYR A 250 0.48 27.70 -13.38
C TYR A 250 -0.35 28.62 -14.28
N GLY A 251 0.21 29.77 -14.68
CA GLY A 251 -0.39 30.68 -15.67
C GLY A 251 -0.30 30.18 -17.12
N SER A 252 0.55 29.18 -17.39
CA SER A 252 0.77 28.67 -18.74
C SER A 252 -0.36 27.75 -19.22
N ASP A 253 -0.44 27.54 -20.53
CA ASP A 253 -1.36 26.57 -21.15
C ASP A 253 -1.12 25.10 -20.74
N VAL A 254 -0.07 24.81 -19.98
CA VAL A 254 0.16 23.50 -19.36
C VAL A 254 -0.83 23.23 -18.23
N PHE A 255 -1.14 24.25 -17.42
CA PHE A 255 -1.98 24.10 -16.21
C PHE A 255 -3.36 24.75 -16.34
N GLN A 256 -3.49 25.82 -17.13
CA GLN A 256 -4.75 26.54 -17.26
C GLN A 256 -5.96 25.67 -17.66
N PRO A 257 -5.85 24.64 -18.51
CA PRO A 257 -6.96 23.73 -18.76
C PRO A 257 -7.44 22.97 -17.51
N LEU A 258 -6.52 22.53 -16.65
CA LEU A 258 -6.84 21.84 -15.39
C LEU A 258 -7.43 22.81 -14.37
N ILE A 259 -6.82 23.98 -14.18
CA ILE A 259 -7.29 25.02 -13.27
C ILE A 259 -8.68 25.49 -13.68
N GLY A 260 -8.91 25.72 -14.97
CA GLY A 260 -10.23 26.05 -15.51
C GLY A 260 -11.26 24.97 -15.21
N ARG A 261 -10.91 23.69 -15.39
CA ARG A 261 -11.81 22.58 -15.05
C ARG A 261 -12.12 22.50 -13.55
N ILE A 262 -11.13 22.75 -12.69
CA ILE A 262 -11.35 22.81 -11.23
C ILE A 262 -12.28 23.97 -10.88
N ALA A 263 -12.09 25.15 -11.47
CA ALA A 263 -12.97 26.30 -11.28
C ALA A 263 -14.41 26.00 -11.72
N GLU A 264 -14.60 25.31 -12.84
CA GLU A 264 -15.92 24.86 -13.30
C GLU A 264 -16.60 23.88 -12.33
N LEU A 265 -15.84 22.88 -11.85
CA LEU A 265 -16.36 21.84 -10.96
C LEU A 265 -16.71 22.39 -9.58
N THR A 266 -15.92 23.34 -9.07
CA THR A 266 -16.12 23.92 -7.74
C THR A 266 -17.02 25.15 -7.74
N GLY A 267 -17.17 25.83 -8.89
CA GLY A 267 -17.86 27.12 -9.00
C GLY A 267 -17.06 28.30 -8.40
N LEU A 268 -15.78 28.10 -8.09
CA LEU A 268 -14.89 29.09 -7.47
C LEU A 268 -13.93 29.72 -8.50
N SER A 269 -13.51 30.96 -8.25
CA SER A 269 -12.52 31.66 -9.08
C SER A 269 -11.08 31.26 -8.72
N TYR A 270 -10.19 31.29 -9.71
CA TYR A 270 -8.74 31.11 -9.52
C TYR A 270 -8.08 32.41 -9.02
N ASP A 271 -8.35 32.75 -7.77
CA ASP A 271 -7.79 33.93 -7.09
C ASP A 271 -7.80 33.75 -5.55
N GLY A 272 -7.22 34.73 -4.84
CA GLY A 272 -7.27 34.81 -3.38
C GLY A 272 -6.85 33.51 -2.68
N GLU A 273 -7.72 33.00 -1.81
CA GLU A 273 -7.50 31.79 -1.02
C GLU A 273 -7.64 30.49 -1.83
N HIS A 274 -8.32 30.52 -2.99
CA HIS A 274 -8.52 29.34 -3.85
C HIS A 274 -7.34 29.06 -4.77
N ARG A 275 -6.47 30.05 -4.98
CA ARG A 275 -5.30 29.95 -5.87
C ARG A 275 -4.42 28.74 -5.54
N VAL A 276 -3.96 28.63 -4.29
CA VAL A 276 -3.04 27.57 -3.85
C VAL A 276 -3.70 26.18 -3.95
N PRO A 277 -4.93 25.96 -3.43
CA PRO A 277 -5.61 24.67 -3.61
C PRO A 277 -5.73 24.22 -5.07
N MET A 278 -6.13 25.12 -5.98
CA MET A 278 -6.27 24.78 -7.39
C MET A 278 -4.93 24.41 -8.04
N GLN A 279 -3.85 25.14 -7.71
CA GLN A 279 -2.49 24.83 -8.16
C GLN A 279 -2.04 23.45 -7.68
N VAL A 280 -2.17 23.17 -6.38
CA VAL A 280 -1.77 21.89 -5.79
C VAL A 280 -2.53 20.73 -6.42
N ILE A 281 -3.85 20.82 -6.54
CA ILE A 281 -4.66 19.76 -7.14
C ILE A 281 -4.25 19.53 -8.60
N SER A 282 -4.03 20.60 -9.37
CA SER A 282 -3.62 20.51 -10.77
C SER A 282 -2.26 19.83 -10.99
N ASP A 283 -1.27 20.12 -10.14
CA ASP A 283 0.04 19.46 -10.17
C ASP A 283 -0.07 17.98 -9.75
N HIS A 284 -0.73 17.73 -8.63
CA HIS A 284 -0.80 16.39 -8.04
C HIS A 284 -1.57 15.40 -8.91
N VAL A 285 -2.62 15.85 -9.60
CA VAL A 285 -3.34 14.95 -10.52
C VAL A 285 -2.49 14.58 -11.74
N ARG A 286 -1.59 15.46 -12.21
CA ARG A 286 -0.60 15.12 -13.25
C ARG A 286 0.35 14.05 -12.72
N ALA A 287 0.96 14.27 -11.55
CA ALA A 287 1.88 13.32 -10.94
C ALA A 287 1.25 11.93 -10.72
N LEU A 288 0.04 11.88 -10.18
CA LEU A 288 -0.72 10.64 -9.99
C LEU A 288 -1.02 9.94 -11.32
N SER A 289 -1.48 10.69 -12.32
CA SER A 289 -1.85 10.11 -13.61
C SER A 289 -0.66 9.46 -14.32
N PHE A 290 0.49 10.13 -14.35
CA PHE A 290 1.70 9.58 -14.96
C PHE A 290 2.27 8.37 -14.20
N THR A 291 2.31 8.45 -12.87
CA THR A 291 2.82 7.33 -12.05
C THR A 291 1.94 6.09 -12.15
N ILE A 292 0.60 6.25 -12.15
CA ILE A 292 -0.34 5.15 -12.35
C ILE A 292 -0.28 4.61 -13.78
N ALA A 293 -0.17 5.50 -14.79
CA ALA A 293 0.04 5.07 -16.17
C ALA A 293 1.32 4.24 -16.33
N ASP A 294 2.37 4.55 -15.59
CA ASP A 294 3.65 3.81 -15.58
C ASP A 294 3.63 2.58 -14.65
N GLY A 295 2.50 2.25 -14.03
CA GLY A 295 2.25 0.99 -13.31
C GLY A 295 2.45 1.04 -11.80
N ALA A 296 2.69 2.21 -11.21
CA ALA A 296 2.69 2.35 -9.75
C ALA A 296 1.26 2.41 -9.18
N MET A 297 1.07 1.79 -8.02
CA MET A 297 -0.21 1.76 -7.31
C MET A 297 -0.07 2.37 -5.91
N PRO A 298 -1.05 3.15 -5.42
CA PRO A 298 -1.10 3.60 -4.03
C PRO A 298 -1.02 2.41 -3.05
N SER A 299 -0.14 2.50 -2.06
CA SER A 299 0.08 1.45 -1.06
C SER A 299 0.59 2.03 0.27
N ASN A 300 0.86 1.19 1.26
CA ASN A 300 1.38 1.63 2.56
C ASN A 300 2.92 1.74 2.60
N GLU A 301 3.63 1.30 1.57
CA GLU A 301 5.10 1.21 1.58
C GLU A 301 5.72 1.61 0.23
N GLY A 302 7.00 1.99 0.26
CA GLY A 302 7.79 2.30 -0.94
C GLY A 302 7.15 3.39 -1.82
N ARG A 303 7.16 3.16 -3.13
CA ARG A 303 6.61 4.10 -4.14
C ARG A 303 5.11 4.35 -3.93
N GLY A 304 4.37 3.31 -3.56
CA GLY A 304 2.93 3.41 -3.35
C GLY A 304 2.55 4.29 -2.17
N TYR A 305 3.39 4.34 -1.12
CA TYR A 305 3.21 5.28 -0.02
C TYR A 305 3.31 6.74 -0.49
N VAL A 306 4.26 7.04 -1.39
CA VAL A 306 4.44 8.39 -1.94
C VAL A 306 3.24 8.81 -2.79
N LEU A 307 2.73 7.93 -3.66
CA LEU A 307 1.50 8.19 -4.43
C LEU A 307 0.33 8.51 -3.51
N ARG A 308 0.16 7.71 -2.45
CA ARG A 308 -0.89 7.91 -1.46
C ARG A 308 -0.75 9.25 -0.73
N ARG A 309 0.48 9.66 -0.38
CA ARG A 309 0.77 10.99 0.21
C ARG A 309 0.33 12.13 -0.72
N ILE A 310 0.65 12.05 -2.01
CA ILE A 310 0.28 13.06 -3.02
C ILE A 310 -1.24 13.15 -3.17
N LEU A 311 -1.92 12.00 -3.32
CA LEU A 311 -3.38 11.97 -3.41
C LEU A 311 -4.04 12.56 -2.17
N ARG A 312 -3.60 12.16 -0.97
CA ARG A 312 -4.15 12.67 0.29
C ARG A 312 -3.94 14.17 0.46
N ARG A 313 -2.79 14.71 0.04
CA ARG A 313 -2.54 16.16 -0.03
C ARG A 313 -3.53 16.83 -0.97
N ALA A 314 -3.73 16.30 -2.19
CA ALA A 314 -4.72 16.83 -3.12
C ALA A 314 -6.15 16.78 -2.56
N SER A 315 -6.56 15.66 -1.94
CA SER A 315 -7.87 15.52 -1.28
C SER A 315 -8.06 16.48 -0.11
N ARG A 316 -7.00 16.83 0.61
CA ARG A 316 -7.05 17.87 1.66
C ARG A 316 -7.30 19.25 1.05
N TYR A 317 -6.60 19.63 0.00
CA TYR A 317 -6.83 20.92 -0.68
C TYR A 317 -8.20 20.96 -1.36
N ALA A 318 -8.71 19.82 -1.84
CA ALA A 318 -10.08 19.68 -2.30
C ALA A 318 -11.11 20.09 -1.24
N ARG A 319 -10.88 19.76 0.04
CA ARG A 319 -11.74 20.21 1.16
C ARG A 319 -11.69 21.72 1.38
N GLN A 320 -10.57 22.38 1.07
CA GLN A 320 -10.50 23.85 1.11
C GLN A 320 -11.31 24.51 -0.02
N LEU A 321 -11.60 23.78 -1.08
CA LEU A 321 -12.50 24.20 -2.17
C LEU A 321 -13.94 23.69 -1.97
N GLU A 322 -14.30 23.33 -0.73
CA GLU A 322 -15.62 22.83 -0.34
C GLU A 322 -16.06 21.55 -1.06
N GLN A 323 -15.11 20.79 -1.64
CA GLN A 323 -15.41 19.54 -2.32
C GLN A 323 -15.31 18.37 -1.35
N HIS A 324 -16.47 17.78 -1.01
CA HIS A 324 -16.58 16.63 -0.11
C HIS A 324 -16.62 15.29 -0.83
N GLU A 325 -17.13 15.27 -2.06
CA GLU A 325 -17.21 14.09 -2.92
C GLU A 325 -15.94 13.91 -3.78
N PRO A 326 -15.64 12.68 -4.26
CA PRO A 326 -14.53 12.45 -5.19
C PRO A 326 -14.67 13.29 -6.46
N PHE A 327 -13.62 14.05 -6.80
CA PHE A 327 -13.63 14.84 -8.03
C PHE A 327 -12.27 14.98 -8.70
N ILE A 328 -11.16 14.66 -8.01
CA ILE A 328 -9.81 14.75 -8.60
C ILE A 328 -9.72 13.81 -9.80
N HIS A 329 -10.31 12.62 -9.72
CA HIS A 329 -10.38 11.68 -10.84
C HIS A 329 -11.04 12.27 -12.10
N GLN A 330 -11.99 13.21 -11.94
CA GLN A 330 -12.68 13.87 -13.07
C GLN A 330 -11.74 14.76 -13.90
N LEU A 331 -10.54 15.09 -13.39
CA LEU A 331 -9.52 15.86 -14.10
C LEU A 331 -8.67 14.99 -15.05
N VAL A 332 -8.69 13.66 -14.90
CA VAL A 332 -7.89 12.72 -15.72
C VAL A 332 -8.19 12.89 -17.21
N GLY A 333 -9.46 13.13 -17.57
CA GLY A 333 -9.84 13.39 -18.95
C GLY A 333 -9.12 14.60 -19.57
N VAL A 334 -8.98 15.69 -18.80
CA VAL A 334 -8.28 16.90 -19.25
C VAL A 334 -6.80 16.63 -19.46
N ILE A 335 -6.17 15.82 -18.60
CA ILE A 335 -4.76 15.41 -18.75
C ILE A 335 -4.56 14.61 -20.04
N CYS A 336 -5.45 13.65 -20.33
CA CYS A 336 -5.39 12.88 -21.57
C CYS A 336 -5.51 13.80 -22.81
N GLU A 337 -6.36 14.82 -22.76
CA GLU A 337 -6.55 15.78 -23.86
C GLU A 337 -5.34 16.71 -24.07
N THR A 338 -4.74 17.20 -22.99
CA THR A 338 -3.62 18.15 -23.05
C THR A 338 -2.29 17.47 -23.33
N MET A 339 -2.03 16.32 -22.71
CA MET A 339 -0.72 15.65 -22.70
C MET A 339 -0.69 14.32 -23.45
N GLY A 340 -1.84 13.69 -23.73
CA GLY A 340 -1.91 12.34 -24.29
C GLY A 340 -1.33 12.16 -25.69
N HIS A 341 -1.11 13.24 -26.45
CA HIS A 341 -0.40 13.17 -27.73
C HIS A 341 1.10 12.90 -27.55
N ALA A 342 1.73 13.52 -26.55
CA ALA A 342 3.13 13.29 -26.23
C ALA A 342 3.33 12.00 -25.43
N PHE A 343 2.31 11.60 -24.65
CA PHE A 343 2.33 10.45 -23.74
C PHE A 343 1.10 9.56 -23.97
N PRO A 344 1.09 8.71 -25.01
CA PRO A 344 -0.06 7.88 -25.38
C PRO A 344 -0.55 6.93 -24.29
N GLU A 345 0.33 6.56 -23.36
CA GLU A 345 0.02 5.69 -22.21
C GLU A 345 -1.06 6.27 -21.29
N LEU A 346 -1.19 7.61 -21.21
CA LEU A 346 -2.26 8.26 -20.47
C LEU A 346 -3.63 7.97 -21.09
N VAL A 347 -3.69 7.90 -22.42
CA VAL A 347 -4.94 7.65 -23.15
C VAL A 347 -5.30 6.17 -23.06
N SER A 348 -4.32 5.28 -23.27
CA SER A 348 -4.58 3.83 -23.22
C SER A 348 -4.97 3.34 -21.82
N LYS A 349 -4.49 4.01 -20.76
CA LYS A 349 -4.79 3.63 -19.36
C LYS A 349 -5.76 4.57 -18.65
N ARG A 350 -6.49 5.43 -19.39
CA ARG A 350 -7.39 6.43 -18.81
C ARG A 350 -8.36 5.85 -17.78
N GLU A 351 -9.07 4.79 -18.12
CA GLU A 351 -10.08 4.17 -17.24
C GLU A 351 -9.45 3.63 -15.97
N HIS A 352 -8.26 3.04 -16.08
CA HIS A 352 -7.52 2.56 -14.93
C HIS A 352 -7.09 3.71 -14.00
N ILE A 353 -6.52 4.79 -14.56
CA ILE A 353 -6.08 5.96 -13.79
C ILE A 353 -7.27 6.58 -13.05
N ASP A 354 -8.38 6.81 -13.76
CA ASP A 354 -9.62 7.37 -13.20
C ASP A 354 -10.13 6.53 -12.01
N LEU A 355 -10.21 5.22 -12.21
CA LEU A 355 -10.71 4.28 -11.22
C LEU A 355 -9.83 4.20 -9.97
N VAL A 356 -8.50 4.21 -10.13
CA VAL A 356 -7.55 4.17 -9.01
C VAL A 356 -7.61 5.45 -8.18
N ILE A 357 -7.58 6.61 -8.83
CA ILE A 357 -7.68 7.91 -8.13
C ILE A 357 -9.02 7.99 -7.40
N ARG A 358 -10.13 7.66 -8.08
CA ARG A 358 -11.47 7.69 -7.50
C ARG A 358 -11.59 6.76 -6.28
N SER A 359 -11.13 5.52 -6.39
CA SER A 359 -11.24 4.56 -5.28
C SER A 359 -10.48 5.01 -4.05
N GLU A 360 -9.30 5.61 -4.21
CA GLU A 360 -8.55 6.12 -3.06
C GLU A 360 -9.13 7.43 -2.51
N GLU A 361 -9.73 8.29 -3.35
CA GLU A 361 -10.53 9.45 -2.89
C GLU A 361 -11.70 9.00 -2.02
N GLU A 362 -12.49 8.01 -2.48
CA GLU A 362 -13.64 7.45 -1.75
C GLU A 362 -13.20 6.79 -0.43
N GLY A 363 -12.08 6.06 -0.46
CA GLY A 363 -11.51 5.39 0.71
C GLY A 363 -10.99 6.39 1.75
N PHE A 364 -10.28 7.43 1.32
CA PHE A 364 -9.70 8.42 2.22
C PHE A 364 -10.70 9.48 2.71
N GLY A 365 -11.67 9.88 1.89
CA GLY A 365 -12.64 10.93 2.23
C GLY A 365 -13.36 10.67 3.56
N LYS A 366 -13.75 9.41 3.81
CA LYS A 366 -14.38 8.98 5.09
C LYS A 366 -13.50 9.22 6.31
N THR A 367 -12.19 9.10 6.13
CA THR A 367 -11.18 9.26 7.19
C THR A 367 -10.76 10.72 7.35
N LEU A 368 -10.67 11.45 6.24
CA LEU A 368 -10.22 12.83 6.18
C LEU A 368 -11.09 13.76 7.02
N ASP A 369 -12.41 13.74 6.85
CA ASP A 369 -13.32 14.67 7.53
C ASP A 369 -13.23 14.51 9.06
N ARG A 370 -13.20 13.26 9.54
CA ARG A 370 -13.00 12.96 10.96
C ARG A 370 -11.60 13.39 11.45
N GLY A 371 -10.58 13.21 10.62
CA GLY A 371 -9.20 13.60 10.93
C GLY A 371 -9.03 15.10 11.07
N LEU A 372 -9.65 15.89 10.19
CA LEU A 372 -9.61 17.37 10.24
C LEU A 372 -10.25 17.91 11.53
N ASP A 373 -11.39 17.37 11.95
CA ASP A 373 -12.06 17.74 13.20
C ASP A 373 -11.18 17.48 14.43
N ILE A 374 -10.49 16.34 14.43
CA ILE A 374 -9.63 15.92 15.55
C ILE A 374 -8.34 16.75 15.56
N PHE A 375 -7.75 16.98 14.39
CA PHE A 375 -6.60 17.86 14.24
C PHE A 375 -6.89 19.24 14.81
N ALA A 376 -8.03 19.85 14.46
CA ALA A 376 -8.41 21.17 14.96
C ALA A 376 -8.47 21.22 16.50
N ARG A 377 -8.93 20.15 17.15
CA ARG A 377 -8.94 20.05 18.63
C ARG A 377 -7.53 19.99 19.21
N PHE A 378 -6.61 19.26 18.59
CA PHE A 378 -5.22 19.21 19.04
C PHE A 378 -4.49 20.53 18.79
N ALA A 379 -4.64 21.10 17.59
CA ALA A 379 -4.08 22.40 17.24
C ALA A 379 -4.55 23.53 18.18
N SER A 380 -5.80 23.48 18.66
CA SER A 380 -6.32 24.47 19.63
C SER A 380 -5.57 24.51 20.96
N LYS A 381 -4.75 23.48 21.27
CA LYS A 381 -3.87 23.46 22.45
C LYS A 381 -2.59 24.29 22.25
N GLY A 382 -2.34 24.82 21.07
CA GLY A 382 -1.16 25.64 20.74
C GLY A 382 0.11 24.85 20.40
N GLN A 383 0.06 23.51 20.46
CA GLN A 383 1.13 22.60 20.06
C GLN A 383 0.56 21.21 19.76
N ILE A 384 1.20 20.46 18.87
CA ILE A 384 0.87 19.05 18.58
C ILE A 384 2.01 18.18 19.11
N THR A 385 1.76 17.30 20.07
CA THR A 385 2.79 16.39 20.58
C THR A 385 2.97 15.17 19.67
N GLY A 386 4.13 14.50 19.72
CA GLY A 386 4.36 13.26 18.98
C GLY A 386 3.32 12.16 19.31
N SER A 387 2.79 12.14 20.53
CA SER A 387 1.69 11.25 20.93
C SER A 387 0.35 11.64 20.30
N ASP A 388 0.03 12.94 20.20
CA ASP A 388 -1.17 13.42 19.49
C ASP A 388 -1.08 13.06 17.99
N ALA A 389 0.10 13.23 17.37
CA ALA A 389 0.36 12.85 15.98
C ALA A 389 0.29 11.33 15.76
N PHE A 390 0.80 10.53 16.71
CA PHE A 390 0.66 9.07 16.66
C PHE A 390 -0.80 8.65 16.81
N GLN A 391 -1.58 9.31 17.67
CA GLN A 391 -3.00 9.02 17.82
C GLN A 391 -3.78 9.35 16.54
N LEU A 392 -3.49 10.48 15.90
CA LEU A 392 -4.02 10.84 14.58
C LEU A 392 -3.73 9.74 13.55
N TYR A 393 -2.49 9.27 13.51
CA TYR A 393 -2.04 8.21 12.60
C TYR A 393 -2.66 6.84 12.88
N ASP A 394 -2.49 6.32 14.09
CA ASP A 394 -2.84 4.94 14.45
C ASP A 394 -4.34 4.75 14.67
N THR A 395 -4.97 5.63 15.43
CA THR A 395 -6.38 5.46 15.82
C THR A 395 -7.33 5.95 14.74
N TYR A 396 -6.95 7.02 14.04
CA TYR A 396 -7.85 7.70 13.10
C TYR A 396 -7.39 7.61 11.65
N GLY A 397 -6.27 6.94 11.35
CA GLY A 397 -5.77 6.79 9.98
C GLY A 397 -5.37 8.11 9.32
N PHE A 398 -5.18 9.17 10.12
CA PHE A 398 -4.84 10.50 9.66
C PHE A 398 -3.32 10.63 9.48
N PRO A 399 -2.82 10.89 8.27
CA PRO A 399 -1.39 10.80 7.97
C PRO A 399 -0.53 11.82 8.75
N LEU A 400 0.68 11.41 9.16
CA LEU A 400 1.63 12.29 9.83
C LEU A 400 2.01 13.49 8.93
N ASP A 401 2.23 13.24 7.65
CA ASP A 401 2.58 14.25 6.65
C ASP A 401 1.52 15.34 6.50
N LEU A 402 0.22 14.98 6.58
CA LEU A 402 -0.86 15.97 6.59
C LEU A 402 -0.91 16.73 7.92
N THR A 403 -0.62 16.06 9.03
CA THR A 403 -0.55 16.68 10.36
C THR A 403 0.55 17.75 10.38
N GLU A 404 1.75 17.43 9.91
CA GLU A 404 2.89 18.34 9.83
C GLU A 404 2.60 19.53 8.90
N LEU A 405 2.06 19.27 7.70
CA LEU A 405 1.70 20.30 6.73
C LEU A 405 0.70 21.31 7.34
N MET A 406 -0.37 20.81 7.95
CA MET A 406 -1.40 21.67 8.54
C MET A 406 -0.89 22.44 9.77
N ALA A 407 -0.02 21.81 10.57
CA ALA A 407 0.62 22.46 11.71
C ALA A 407 1.50 23.64 11.25
N ARG A 408 2.29 23.43 10.19
CA ARG A 408 3.13 24.47 9.56
C ARG A 408 2.30 25.65 9.06
N GLU A 409 1.22 25.38 8.33
CA GLU A 409 0.32 26.44 7.80
C GLU A 409 -0.34 27.27 8.92
N GLN A 410 -0.64 26.67 10.07
CA GLN A 410 -1.25 27.36 11.21
C GLN A 410 -0.23 27.97 12.18
N GLY A 411 1.07 27.79 11.93
CA GLY A 411 2.13 28.22 12.85
C GLY A 411 2.12 27.48 14.19
N VAL A 412 1.58 26.27 14.23
CA VAL A 412 1.53 25.42 15.42
C VAL A 412 2.73 24.47 15.42
N PRO A 413 3.61 24.50 16.42
CA PRO A 413 4.77 23.60 16.46
C PRO A 413 4.35 22.16 16.70
N VAL A 414 4.98 21.24 15.97
CA VAL A 414 5.00 19.81 16.31
C VAL A 414 6.17 19.58 17.25
N VAL A 415 5.90 19.04 18.44
CA VAL A 415 6.85 18.95 19.56
C VAL A 415 7.08 17.48 19.91
N GLU A 416 8.32 17.10 20.19
CA GLU A 416 8.75 15.72 20.47
C GLU A 416 8.50 14.76 19.29
N PRO A 417 9.03 15.04 18.07
CA PRO A 417 8.86 14.14 16.93
C PRO A 417 9.40 12.72 17.19
N GLU A 418 10.43 12.58 18.04
CA GLU A 418 10.98 11.28 18.44
C GLU A 418 9.98 10.42 19.24
N ALA A 419 8.97 11.04 19.88
CA ALA A 419 7.91 10.33 20.58
C ALA A 419 6.96 9.60 19.62
N PHE A 420 6.78 10.10 18.38
CA PHE A 420 6.03 9.41 17.34
C PHE A 420 6.74 8.10 16.93
N ASP A 421 8.04 8.19 16.66
CA ASP A 421 8.87 7.03 16.28
C ASP A 421 8.94 5.99 17.41
N PHE A 422 9.02 6.45 18.66
CA PHE A 422 8.98 5.58 19.82
C PHE A 422 7.66 4.79 19.92
N GLU A 423 6.52 5.46 19.75
CA GLU A 423 5.20 4.81 19.76
C GLU A 423 5.01 3.84 18.58
N LEU A 424 5.54 4.19 17.40
CA LEU A 424 5.54 3.33 16.21
C LEU A 424 6.37 2.06 16.43
N GLU A 425 7.57 2.18 17.01
CA GLU A 425 8.39 1.01 17.36
C GLU A 425 7.78 0.18 18.49
N ALA A 426 7.14 0.82 19.47
CA ALA A 426 6.38 0.11 20.50
C ALA A 426 5.19 -0.66 19.92
N GLN A 427 4.51 -0.12 18.89
CA GLN A 427 3.46 -0.82 18.14
C GLN A 427 4.01 -1.98 17.32
N ARG A 428 5.10 -1.77 16.56
CA ARG A 428 5.78 -2.81 15.77
C ARG A 428 6.25 -3.96 16.65
N THR A 429 6.80 -3.66 17.82
CA THR A 429 7.24 -4.66 18.80
C THR A 429 6.05 -5.48 19.32
N ARG A 430 4.92 -4.82 19.62
CA ARG A 430 3.65 -5.51 19.99
C ARG A 430 3.12 -6.40 18.85
N ALA A 431 3.16 -5.93 17.60
CA ALA A 431 2.71 -6.70 16.43
C ALA A 431 3.62 -7.90 16.12
N ARG A 432 4.95 -7.76 16.29
CA ARG A 432 5.93 -8.85 16.17
C ARG A 432 5.77 -9.90 17.28
N GLN A 433 5.37 -9.48 18.48
CA GLN A 433 5.04 -10.41 19.57
C GLN A 433 3.71 -11.15 19.36
N ALA A 434 2.76 -10.54 18.63
CA ALA A 434 1.47 -11.15 18.28
C ALA A 434 1.55 -12.09 17.05
N THR A 435 2.54 -11.88 16.18
CA THR A 435 2.71 -12.64 14.93
C THR A 435 4.00 -13.46 15.01
N GLY A 436 3.91 -14.65 15.61
CA GLY A 436 5.02 -15.59 15.67
C GLY A 436 5.61 -15.87 14.29
N SER A 437 6.87 -15.49 14.13
CA SER A 437 7.77 -15.75 12.99
C SER A 437 7.55 -17.09 12.29
N LYS A 438 7.10 -17.07 11.03
CA LYS A 438 7.37 -18.09 9.99
C LYS A 438 7.33 -17.47 8.59
N PHE A 439 8.37 -16.72 8.24
CA PHE A 439 8.79 -16.55 6.84
C PHE A 439 10.31 -16.50 6.84
N LYS A 440 10.95 -17.66 6.61
CA LYS A 440 12.34 -17.70 6.16
C LYS A 440 12.30 -17.50 4.65
N ALA A 441 12.94 -16.45 4.17
CA ALA A 441 13.30 -16.33 2.77
C ALA A 441 14.15 -17.55 2.40
N THR A 442 13.81 -18.20 1.30
CA THR A 442 14.60 -19.28 0.68
C THR A 442 15.92 -18.71 0.18
N GLU A 443 16.94 -18.72 1.02
CA GLU A 443 18.33 -18.76 0.56
C GLU A 443 18.52 -20.09 -0.17
N GLY A 444 19.00 -20.03 -1.42
CA GLY A 444 19.33 -21.23 -2.18
C GLY A 444 20.31 -22.11 -1.41
N VAL A 445 20.11 -23.43 -1.48
CA VAL A 445 21.02 -24.41 -0.86
C VAL A 445 22.43 -24.19 -1.41
N GLY A 446 23.41 -24.10 -0.52
CA GLY A 446 24.80 -23.75 -0.83
C GLY A 446 25.51 -24.69 -1.81
N ASP A 447 26.56 -24.15 -2.44
CA ASP A 447 27.31 -24.73 -3.55
C ASP A 447 28.10 -26.00 -3.17
N ALA A 448 27.53 -27.19 -3.45
CA ALA A 448 28.20 -28.49 -3.27
C ALA A 448 28.92 -29.01 -4.53
N VAL A 449 28.58 -28.48 -5.71
CA VAL A 449 29.08 -28.94 -7.01
C VAL A 449 29.39 -27.73 -7.90
N GLU A 450 30.62 -27.64 -8.42
CA GLU A 450 31.03 -26.59 -9.36
C GLU A 450 30.60 -26.94 -10.81
N GLY A 451 30.03 -25.97 -11.53
CA GLY A 451 29.67 -26.10 -12.96
C GLY A 451 28.22 -26.53 -13.22
N GLU A 452 27.82 -26.61 -14.49
CA GLU A 452 26.49 -27.10 -14.88
C GLU A 452 26.38 -28.62 -14.68
N HIS A 453 25.39 -29.05 -13.91
CA HIS A 453 25.12 -30.44 -13.54
C HIS A 453 23.58 -30.60 -13.38
N SER A 454 22.93 -31.50 -14.14
CA SER A 454 21.46 -31.74 -14.23
C SER A 454 20.80 -31.17 -15.50
N LEU A 455 20.58 -32.04 -16.49
CA LEU A 455 19.64 -31.78 -17.58
C LEU A 455 18.20 -32.10 -17.12
N PHE A 456 17.33 -31.09 -17.08
CA PHE A 456 15.91 -31.30 -16.81
C PHE A 456 15.20 -31.89 -18.04
N VAL A 457 14.61 -33.07 -17.87
CA VAL A 457 13.83 -33.79 -18.92
C VAL A 457 12.35 -33.94 -18.55
N GLY A 458 11.95 -33.35 -17.44
CA GLY A 458 10.65 -33.57 -16.80
C GLY A 458 9.43 -33.01 -17.51
N TYR A 459 9.60 -32.28 -18.63
CA TYR A 459 8.48 -31.87 -19.47
C TYR A 459 7.86 -33.06 -20.21
N ASP A 460 8.69 -34.01 -20.63
CA ASP A 460 8.27 -35.16 -21.46
C ASP A 460 8.39 -36.50 -20.73
N GLU A 461 9.34 -36.62 -19.80
CA GLU A 461 9.66 -37.86 -19.09
C GLU A 461 9.36 -37.74 -17.58
N LEU A 462 8.61 -38.69 -17.01
CA LEU A 462 8.41 -38.78 -15.54
C LEU A 462 9.32 -39.81 -14.86
N GLN A 463 10.09 -40.55 -15.65
CA GLN A 463 11.05 -41.54 -15.18
C GLN A 463 12.29 -41.48 -16.05
N VAL A 464 13.46 -41.58 -15.42
CA VAL A 464 14.73 -41.65 -16.14
C VAL A 464 15.77 -42.50 -15.43
N GLU A 465 16.67 -43.09 -16.19
CA GLU A 465 17.95 -43.58 -15.66
C GLU A 465 18.95 -42.42 -15.64
N ALA A 466 19.50 -42.13 -14.47
CA ALA A 466 20.42 -41.03 -14.21
C ALA A 466 21.67 -41.53 -13.47
N LYS A 467 22.70 -40.69 -13.40
CA LYS A 467 23.88 -40.92 -12.57
C LYS A 467 23.89 -39.92 -11.43
N VAL A 468 24.28 -40.39 -10.25
CA VAL A 468 24.52 -39.50 -9.12
C VAL A 468 25.81 -38.73 -9.38
N VAL A 469 25.73 -37.40 -9.35
CA VAL A 469 26.86 -36.48 -9.51
C VAL A 469 27.50 -36.20 -8.15
N ASN A 470 26.66 -35.98 -7.14
CA ASN A 470 27.07 -35.79 -5.77
C ASN A 470 25.93 -36.19 -4.82
N ALA A 471 26.26 -36.51 -3.58
CA ALA A 471 25.30 -36.75 -2.52
C ALA A 471 25.86 -36.27 -1.18
N GLU A 472 25.05 -35.51 -0.45
CA GLU A 472 25.41 -34.97 0.86
C GLU A 472 24.31 -35.29 1.86
N THR A 473 24.68 -35.57 3.10
CA THR A 473 23.72 -35.70 4.20
C THR A 473 23.94 -34.51 5.14
N ASP A 474 22.88 -33.78 5.46
CA ASP A 474 22.97 -32.70 6.43
C ASP A 474 22.93 -33.20 7.88
N GLU A 475 23.13 -32.28 8.83
CA GLU A 475 23.17 -32.59 10.26
C GLU A 475 21.86 -33.19 10.80
N GLU A 476 20.74 -33.01 10.08
CA GLU A 476 19.41 -33.54 10.42
C GLU A 476 19.15 -34.92 9.78
N GLY A 477 20.11 -35.46 9.02
CA GLY A 477 19.99 -36.75 8.35
C GLY A 477 19.22 -36.70 7.02
N GLN A 478 18.99 -35.51 6.48
CA GLN A 478 18.34 -35.33 5.18
C GLN A 478 19.37 -35.47 4.06
N LEU A 479 19.05 -36.29 3.06
CA LEU A 479 19.92 -36.60 1.93
C LEU A 479 19.63 -35.63 0.78
N ARG A 480 20.68 -34.98 0.29
CA ARG A 480 20.69 -34.08 -0.87
C ARG A 480 21.42 -34.76 -2.02
N LEU A 481 20.71 -35.09 -3.10
CA LEU A 481 21.28 -35.72 -4.29
C LEU A 481 21.28 -34.79 -5.48
N TYR A 482 22.38 -34.86 -6.23
CA TYR A 482 22.58 -34.16 -7.49
C TYR A 482 22.68 -35.22 -8.59
N LEU A 483 21.92 -35.06 -9.68
CA LEU A 483 21.88 -36.01 -10.79
C LEU A 483 22.42 -35.37 -12.07
N ASP A 484 22.90 -36.16 -13.03
CA ASP A 484 23.33 -35.64 -14.34
C ASP A 484 22.14 -35.25 -15.23
N ARG A 485 21.01 -35.94 -15.08
CA ARG A 485 19.71 -35.63 -15.69
C ARG A 485 18.58 -35.98 -14.72
N THR A 486 17.47 -35.26 -14.76
CA THR A 486 16.35 -35.49 -13.84
C THR A 486 14.97 -35.18 -14.44
N PRO A 487 13.95 -36.01 -14.16
CA PRO A 487 12.55 -35.71 -14.50
C PRO A 487 11.88 -34.80 -13.46
N PHE A 488 12.52 -34.54 -12.31
CA PHE A 488 11.95 -33.76 -11.22
C PHE A 488 12.06 -32.26 -11.51
N TYR A 489 10.92 -31.57 -11.49
CA TYR A 489 10.84 -30.12 -11.59
C TYR A 489 11.27 -29.50 -10.27
N ALA A 490 12.20 -28.55 -10.35
CA ALA A 490 12.68 -27.80 -9.21
C ALA A 490 11.76 -26.60 -8.93
N GLU A 491 11.50 -26.34 -7.64
CA GLU A 491 10.65 -25.25 -7.19
C GLU A 491 11.02 -23.91 -7.85
N SER A 492 10.07 -23.32 -8.58
CA SER A 492 10.28 -22.10 -9.37
C SER A 492 8.98 -21.56 -9.93
N GLY A 493 8.88 -20.24 -10.10
CA GLY A 493 7.74 -19.58 -10.76
C GLY A 493 6.41 -19.79 -10.01
N GLY A 494 6.46 -19.94 -8.69
CA GLY A 494 5.29 -20.26 -7.85
C GLY A 494 4.91 -21.74 -7.81
N GLN A 495 5.44 -22.59 -8.70
CA GLN A 495 5.23 -24.04 -8.65
C GLN A 495 6.20 -24.69 -7.66
N VAL A 496 5.65 -25.48 -6.73
CA VAL A 496 6.45 -26.30 -5.80
C VAL A 496 7.22 -27.39 -6.54
N GLY A 497 8.37 -27.78 -5.99
CA GLY A 497 9.18 -28.87 -6.55
C GLY A 497 8.44 -30.22 -6.48
N ASP A 498 8.77 -31.12 -7.40
CA ASP A 498 8.18 -32.46 -7.41
C ASP A 498 8.60 -33.32 -6.22
N CYS A 499 7.78 -34.31 -5.93
CA CYS A 499 8.11 -35.42 -5.05
C CYS A 499 8.14 -36.75 -5.83
N GLY A 500 8.71 -37.79 -5.22
CA GLY A 500 8.84 -39.09 -5.88
C GLY A 500 9.88 -40.00 -5.23
N ARG A 501 10.51 -40.84 -6.05
CA ARG A 501 11.46 -41.85 -5.60
C ARG A 501 12.71 -41.89 -6.47
N ILE A 502 13.87 -42.07 -5.86
CA ILE A 502 15.14 -42.40 -6.54
C ILE A 502 15.58 -43.77 -6.04
N GLU A 503 15.77 -44.71 -6.95
CA GLU A 503 16.08 -46.11 -6.66
C GLU A 503 17.44 -46.49 -7.26
N GLY A 504 18.27 -47.18 -6.49
CA GLY A 504 19.52 -47.78 -6.97
C GLY A 504 19.63 -49.24 -6.56
N ASP A 505 20.80 -49.84 -6.76
CA ASP A 505 21.02 -51.23 -6.36
C ASP A 505 21.04 -51.36 -4.83
N GLY A 506 19.98 -51.95 -4.27
CA GLY A 506 19.87 -52.21 -2.83
C GLY A 506 19.41 -51.04 -1.97
N PHE A 507 19.05 -49.88 -2.54
CA PHE A 507 18.55 -48.73 -1.78
C PHE A 507 17.41 -47.97 -2.48
N ALA A 508 16.62 -47.24 -1.68
CA ALA A 508 15.63 -46.33 -2.22
C ALA A 508 15.41 -45.08 -1.36
N ILE A 509 15.31 -43.93 -2.03
CA ILE A 509 15.20 -42.61 -1.41
C ILE A 509 13.84 -42.02 -1.80
N ALA A 510 13.07 -41.59 -0.80
CA ALA A 510 11.88 -40.79 -1.03
C ALA A 510 12.30 -39.33 -1.17
N VAL A 511 12.03 -38.75 -2.34
CA VAL A 511 12.27 -37.32 -2.62
C VAL A 511 11.08 -36.54 -2.10
N GLU A 512 11.34 -35.63 -1.16
CA GLU A 512 10.33 -34.83 -0.47
C GLU A 512 10.24 -33.40 -1.03
N SER A 513 11.35 -32.88 -1.55
CA SER A 513 11.44 -31.55 -2.16
C SER A 513 12.55 -31.50 -3.20
N VAL A 514 12.41 -30.64 -4.21
CA VAL A 514 13.40 -30.46 -5.27
C VAL A 514 13.58 -28.96 -5.48
N GLN A 515 14.83 -28.49 -5.42
CA GLN A 515 15.16 -27.07 -5.46
C GLN A 515 16.22 -26.77 -6.52
N LYS A 516 16.30 -25.50 -6.94
CA LYS A 516 17.37 -25.02 -7.82
C LYS A 516 18.63 -24.80 -6.98
N ALA A 517 19.75 -25.31 -7.47
CA ALA A 517 21.09 -25.03 -6.95
C ALA A 517 21.91 -24.31 -8.04
N ARG A 518 23.01 -23.66 -7.67
CA ARG A 518 23.87 -22.98 -8.64
C ARG A 518 24.46 -24.00 -9.61
N GLY A 519 24.06 -23.94 -10.88
CA GLY A 519 24.47 -24.89 -11.90
C GLY A 519 23.62 -26.16 -12.01
N GLY A 520 22.56 -26.35 -11.20
CA GLY A 520 21.83 -27.63 -11.23
C GLY A 520 20.53 -27.75 -10.43
N ILE A 521 20.09 -29.00 -10.25
CA ILE A 521 18.89 -29.36 -9.49
C ILE A 521 19.29 -30.26 -8.31
N VAL A 522 18.86 -29.89 -7.10
CA VAL A 522 19.07 -30.68 -5.88
C VAL A 522 17.79 -31.40 -5.47
N HIS A 523 17.90 -32.70 -5.19
CA HIS A 523 16.82 -33.56 -4.74
C HIS A 523 16.99 -33.78 -3.24
N ILE A 524 16.04 -33.30 -2.45
CA ILE A 524 16.08 -33.35 -0.99
C ILE A 524 15.11 -34.45 -0.54
N GLY A 525 15.62 -35.42 0.22
CA GLY A 525 14.83 -36.57 0.60
C GLY A 525 15.44 -37.38 1.72
N ARG A 526 14.89 -38.57 1.95
CA ARG A 526 15.35 -39.49 3.00
C ARG A 526 15.42 -40.92 2.48
N LEU A 527 16.39 -41.66 3.00
CA LEU A 527 16.53 -43.07 2.74
C LEU A 527 15.34 -43.82 3.36
N THR A 528 14.66 -44.63 2.55
CA THR A 528 13.50 -45.42 2.97
C THR A 528 13.79 -46.92 3.02
N GLU A 529 14.73 -47.38 2.20
CA GLU A 529 15.16 -48.78 2.12
C GLU A 529 16.68 -48.83 1.86
N GLY A 530 17.36 -49.81 2.46
CA GLY A 530 18.77 -50.10 2.20
C GLY A 530 19.77 -49.19 2.91
N GLU A 531 21.00 -49.21 2.40
CA GLU A 531 22.11 -48.32 2.78
C GLU A 531 22.62 -47.62 1.51
N PHE A 532 22.83 -46.30 1.59
CA PHE A 532 23.33 -45.50 0.47
C PHE A 532 24.83 -45.25 0.65
N GLU A 533 25.67 -46.02 -0.05
CA GLU A 533 27.13 -46.00 0.13
C GLU A 533 27.92 -45.30 -1.00
N ALA A 534 27.34 -45.10 -2.20
CA ALA A 534 28.13 -44.72 -3.38
C ALA A 534 27.51 -43.60 -4.25
N VAL A 535 28.38 -42.66 -4.66
CA VAL A 535 28.12 -41.59 -5.64
C VAL A 535 28.27 -42.08 -7.09
N GLU A 536 28.90 -43.23 -7.34
CA GLU A 536 29.26 -43.68 -8.71
C GLU A 536 28.24 -44.64 -9.39
N GLY A 537 27.02 -44.75 -8.84
CA GLY A 537 25.97 -45.65 -9.33
C GLY A 537 24.97 -45.02 -10.31
N GLY A 538 24.42 -45.83 -11.22
CA GLY A 538 23.21 -45.49 -11.96
C GLY A 538 21.97 -45.63 -11.08
N VAL A 539 21.05 -44.69 -11.16
CA VAL A 539 19.80 -44.65 -10.40
C VAL A 539 18.59 -44.46 -11.31
N ALA A 540 17.48 -45.08 -10.96
CA ALA A 540 16.18 -44.83 -11.57
C ALA A 540 15.45 -43.73 -10.77
N ALA A 541 15.31 -42.55 -11.38
CA ALA A 541 14.61 -41.41 -10.81
C ALA A 541 13.17 -41.37 -11.35
N ARG A 542 12.17 -41.37 -10.45
CA ARG A 542 10.73 -41.46 -10.78
C ARG A 542 9.93 -40.40 -10.03
N VAL A 543 9.25 -39.52 -10.75
CA VAL A 543 8.32 -38.52 -10.18
C VAL A 543 7.00 -39.19 -9.78
N ASP A 544 6.39 -38.74 -8.69
CA ASP A 544 5.01 -39.08 -8.37
C ASP A 544 4.07 -38.46 -9.41
N ARG A 545 3.57 -39.31 -10.31
CA ARG A 545 2.66 -38.91 -11.38
C ARG A 545 1.40 -38.20 -10.86
N VAL A 546 0.80 -38.68 -9.78
CA VAL A 546 -0.46 -38.10 -9.28
C VAL A 546 -0.21 -36.70 -8.77
N ALA A 547 0.85 -36.51 -7.98
CA ALA A 547 1.23 -35.21 -7.47
C ALA A 547 1.59 -34.23 -8.61
N ARG A 548 2.34 -34.69 -9.62
CA ARG A 548 2.68 -33.90 -10.81
C ARG A 548 1.45 -33.48 -11.60
N ASP A 549 0.54 -34.41 -11.88
CA ASP A 549 -0.67 -34.12 -12.65
C ASP A 549 -1.53 -33.08 -11.92
N ASP A 550 -1.70 -33.20 -10.60
CA ASP A 550 -2.44 -32.23 -9.78
C ASP A 550 -1.77 -30.84 -9.77
N ILE A 551 -0.43 -30.78 -9.71
CA ILE A 551 0.31 -29.52 -9.84
C ILE A 551 0.08 -28.91 -11.22
N ALA A 552 0.16 -29.69 -12.30
CA ALA A 552 -0.05 -29.21 -13.67
C ALA A 552 -1.49 -28.70 -13.91
N ARG A 553 -2.49 -29.36 -13.31
CA ARG A 553 -3.89 -28.89 -13.30
C ARG A 553 -4.01 -27.54 -12.62
N ASN A 554 -3.47 -27.41 -11.41
CA ASN A 554 -3.49 -26.17 -10.65
C ASN A 554 -2.73 -25.05 -11.39
N HIS A 555 -1.58 -25.35 -12.02
CA HIS A 555 -0.81 -24.36 -12.77
C HIS A 555 -1.59 -23.83 -13.97
N THR A 556 -2.18 -24.72 -14.76
CA THR A 556 -2.95 -24.31 -15.93
C THR A 556 -4.22 -23.56 -15.53
N ALA A 557 -4.86 -23.96 -14.42
CA ALA A 557 -5.97 -23.22 -13.85
C ALA A 557 -5.57 -21.81 -13.36
N THR A 558 -4.35 -21.61 -12.87
CA THR A 558 -3.83 -20.28 -12.52
C THR A 558 -3.81 -19.35 -13.73
N HIS A 559 -3.39 -19.82 -14.91
CA HIS A 559 -3.43 -19.02 -16.14
C HIS A 559 -4.86 -18.68 -16.58
N LEU A 560 -5.78 -19.65 -16.52
CA LEU A 560 -7.19 -19.40 -16.81
C LEU A 560 -7.81 -18.39 -15.83
N LEU A 561 -7.47 -18.49 -14.55
CA LEU A 561 -7.91 -17.56 -13.51
C LEU A 561 -7.35 -16.16 -13.74
N HIS A 562 -6.06 -16.04 -14.05
CA HIS A 562 -5.40 -14.77 -14.31
C HIS A 562 -6.06 -14.02 -15.48
N GLU A 563 -6.24 -14.68 -16.62
CA GLU A 563 -6.87 -14.07 -17.77
C GLU A 563 -8.36 -13.79 -17.53
N SER A 564 -9.06 -14.64 -16.78
CA SER A 564 -10.45 -14.38 -16.39
C SER A 564 -10.59 -13.15 -15.49
N LEU A 565 -9.65 -12.94 -14.57
CA LEU A 565 -9.57 -11.72 -13.76
C LEU A 565 -9.32 -10.49 -14.63
N ARG A 566 -8.40 -10.57 -15.61
CA ARG A 566 -8.12 -9.46 -16.53
C ARG A 566 -9.32 -9.08 -17.39
N GLN A 567 -10.04 -10.07 -17.93
CA GLN A 567 -11.23 -9.80 -18.75
C GLN A 567 -12.40 -9.23 -17.94
N THR A 568 -12.51 -9.59 -16.66
CA THR A 568 -13.60 -9.14 -15.78
C THR A 568 -13.30 -7.77 -15.15
N LEU A 569 -12.05 -7.55 -14.73
CA LEU A 569 -11.66 -6.39 -13.93
C LEU A 569 -10.87 -5.34 -14.72
N GLY A 570 -10.15 -5.73 -15.77
CA GLY A 570 -9.31 -4.85 -16.60
C GLY A 570 -7.86 -5.30 -16.72
N GLU A 571 -7.13 -4.73 -17.69
CA GLU A 571 -5.74 -5.10 -18.01
C GLU A 571 -4.72 -4.76 -16.92
N HIS A 572 -5.10 -3.95 -15.93
CA HIS A 572 -4.25 -3.59 -14.79
C HIS A 572 -4.04 -4.72 -13.78
N VAL A 573 -4.82 -5.78 -13.89
CA VAL A 573 -4.62 -7.00 -13.11
C VAL A 573 -3.34 -7.67 -13.63
N GLY A 574 -2.34 -7.70 -12.76
CA GLY A 574 -1.08 -8.40 -12.97
C GLY A 574 -0.76 -9.27 -11.76
N GLN A 575 0.04 -10.32 -11.99
CA GLN A 575 0.48 -11.23 -10.94
C GLN A 575 1.44 -10.52 -9.96
N MET A 576 1.05 -10.50 -8.68
CA MET A 576 1.86 -10.04 -7.55
C MET A 576 2.51 -11.20 -6.78
N GLY A 577 2.00 -12.42 -6.97
CA GLY A 577 2.51 -13.63 -6.36
C GLY A 577 1.72 -14.86 -6.78
N SER A 578 2.34 -16.04 -6.75
CA SER A 578 1.68 -17.30 -7.08
C SER A 578 2.18 -18.42 -6.18
N LEU A 579 1.34 -19.40 -5.90
CA LEU A 579 1.70 -20.68 -5.29
C LEU A 579 0.84 -21.77 -5.91
N VAL A 580 1.48 -22.76 -6.50
CA VAL A 580 0.87 -23.91 -7.15
C VAL A 580 1.44 -25.16 -6.49
N MET A 581 0.58 -25.91 -5.79
CA MET A 581 0.92 -27.16 -5.11
C MET A 581 -0.14 -28.22 -5.39
N THR A 582 0.14 -29.49 -5.08
CA THR A 582 -0.79 -30.62 -5.32
C THR A 582 -2.21 -30.37 -4.78
N GLY A 583 -2.32 -29.74 -3.60
CA GLY A 583 -3.60 -29.60 -2.91
C GLY A 583 -4.41 -28.34 -3.22
N ARG A 584 -3.81 -27.29 -3.79
CA ARG A 584 -4.47 -25.99 -4.05
C ARG A 584 -3.61 -25.09 -4.94
N LEU A 585 -4.23 -24.05 -5.48
CA LEU A 585 -3.55 -22.88 -6.02
C LEU A 585 -3.90 -21.61 -5.23
N ARG A 586 -2.96 -20.67 -5.21
CA ARG A 586 -3.11 -19.32 -4.67
C ARG A 586 -2.53 -18.34 -5.68
N PHE A 587 -3.32 -17.34 -6.04
CA PHE A 587 -2.95 -16.30 -6.99
C PHE A 587 -3.13 -14.92 -6.35
N ASP A 588 -2.03 -14.17 -6.24
CA ASP A 588 -2.03 -12.81 -5.72
C ASP A 588 -1.95 -11.85 -6.91
N PHE A 589 -2.83 -10.85 -6.96
CA PHE A 589 -2.97 -9.96 -8.11
C PHE A 589 -3.18 -8.50 -7.72
N SER A 590 -2.80 -7.58 -8.61
CA SER A 590 -3.00 -6.14 -8.43
C SER A 590 -4.46 -5.76 -8.65
N HIS A 591 -5.13 -5.33 -7.59
CA HIS A 591 -6.48 -4.78 -7.66
C HIS A 591 -6.79 -3.96 -6.41
N PHE A 592 -7.48 -2.82 -6.60
CA PHE A 592 -7.63 -1.79 -5.57
C PHE A 592 -8.86 -1.98 -4.66
N ALA A 593 -9.92 -2.67 -5.12
CA ALA A 593 -11.20 -2.81 -4.40
C ALA A 593 -11.57 -4.27 -4.12
N ALA A 594 -12.54 -4.51 -3.24
CA ALA A 594 -13.11 -5.85 -3.08
C ALA A 594 -13.87 -6.29 -4.33
N LEU A 595 -13.76 -7.57 -4.68
CA LEU A 595 -14.56 -8.11 -5.77
C LEU A 595 -15.98 -8.30 -5.26
N GLU A 596 -16.94 -7.82 -6.05
CA GLU A 596 -18.35 -8.04 -5.78
C GLU A 596 -18.70 -9.53 -5.98
N PRO A 597 -19.71 -10.07 -5.27
CA PRO A 597 -20.11 -11.47 -5.40
C PRO A 597 -20.40 -11.90 -6.84
N GLU A 598 -20.98 -11.00 -7.64
CA GLU A 598 -21.27 -11.22 -9.06
C GLU A 598 -19.99 -11.35 -9.90
N GLN A 599 -18.95 -10.54 -9.61
CA GLN A 599 -17.66 -10.62 -10.31
C GLN A 599 -16.94 -11.93 -10.00
N LEU A 600 -16.91 -12.34 -8.72
CA LEU A 600 -16.33 -13.62 -8.30
C LEU A 600 -16.99 -14.79 -9.03
N ARG A 601 -18.33 -14.75 -9.13
CA ARG A 601 -19.09 -15.75 -9.85
C ARG A 601 -18.78 -15.74 -11.35
N GLU A 602 -18.71 -14.57 -11.99
CA GLU A 602 -18.36 -14.47 -13.41
C GLU A 602 -16.96 -15.06 -13.69
N ILE A 603 -15.98 -14.75 -12.85
CA ILE A 603 -14.61 -15.27 -12.97
C ILE A 603 -14.60 -16.80 -12.86
N GLU A 604 -15.27 -17.35 -11.85
CA GLU A 604 -15.37 -18.81 -11.66
C GLU A 604 -16.10 -19.50 -12.82
N GLU A 605 -17.20 -18.91 -13.30
CA GLU A 605 -17.96 -19.41 -14.45
C GLU A 605 -17.08 -19.42 -15.71
N ARG A 606 -16.34 -18.34 -15.98
CA ARG A 606 -15.45 -18.20 -17.14
C ARG A 606 -14.31 -19.22 -17.12
N VAL A 607 -13.64 -19.42 -15.98
CA VAL A 607 -12.61 -20.45 -15.84
C VAL A 607 -13.18 -21.82 -16.16
N ASN A 608 -14.34 -22.15 -15.57
CA ASN A 608 -15.00 -23.43 -15.81
C ASN A 608 -15.52 -23.59 -17.25
N GLU A 609 -15.88 -22.50 -17.94
CA GLU A 609 -16.20 -22.51 -19.37
C GLU A 609 -14.98 -22.88 -20.21
N GLN A 610 -13.82 -22.27 -19.95
CA GLN A 610 -12.58 -22.59 -20.68
C GLN A 610 -12.12 -24.01 -20.41
N ILE A 611 -12.32 -24.53 -19.18
CA ILE A 611 -12.08 -25.94 -18.87
C ILE A 611 -12.97 -26.86 -19.71
N ARG A 612 -14.29 -26.56 -19.79
CA ARG A 612 -15.23 -27.36 -20.59
C ARG A 612 -15.01 -27.25 -22.09
N ALA A 613 -14.40 -26.15 -22.56
CA ALA A 613 -14.04 -25.97 -23.96
C ALA A 613 -12.89 -26.89 -24.40
N ASP A 614 -12.18 -27.51 -23.46
CA ASP A 614 -11.08 -28.46 -23.70
C ASP A 614 -10.03 -27.91 -24.68
N LEU A 615 -9.61 -26.66 -24.44
CA LEU A 615 -8.65 -25.94 -25.26
C LEU A 615 -7.29 -26.65 -25.22
N GLU A 616 -6.64 -26.71 -26.38
CA GLU A 616 -5.27 -27.21 -26.48
C GLU A 616 -4.30 -26.32 -25.69
N VAL A 617 -3.44 -26.96 -24.89
CA VAL A 617 -2.35 -26.30 -24.16
C VAL A 617 -1.04 -26.69 -24.82
N SER A 618 -0.39 -25.71 -25.45
CA SER A 618 0.84 -25.92 -26.22
C SER A 618 1.97 -25.05 -25.67
N THR A 619 3.20 -25.55 -25.78
CA THR A 619 4.39 -24.84 -25.29
C THR A 619 5.50 -24.84 -26.33
N PHE A 620 6.17 -23.70 -26.51
CA PHE A 620 7.24 -23.53 -27.48
C PHE A 620 8.28 -22.52 -26.98
N GLU A 621 9.48 -22.54 -27.55
CA GLU A 621 10.49 -21.51 -27.29
C GLU A 621 10.45 -20.42 -28.36
N GLU A 622 10.62 -19.17 -27.94
CA GLU A 622 10.65 -18.03 -28.85
C GLU A 622 11.62 -16.95 -28.34
N GLU A 623 12.05 -16.05 -29.23
CA GLU A 623 12.80 -14.85 -28.81
C GLU A 623 11.90 -13.90 -28.01
N LEU A 624 12.42 -13.34 -26.91
CA LEU A 624 11.65 -12.47 -25.99
C LEU A 624 10.90 -11.34 -26.71
N LYS A 625 11.54 -10.72 -27.71
CA LYS A 625 10.94 -9.64 -28.49
C LYS A 625 9.73 -10.13 -29.32
N LYS A 626 9.87 -11.26 -30.01
CA LYS A 626 8.78 -11.85 -30.81
C LYS A 626 7.64 -12.35 -29.92
N ALA A 627 7.96 -12.96 -28.78
CA ALA A 627 6.96 -13.37 -27.81
C ALA A 627 6.10 -12.18 -27.35
N LYS A 628 6.73 -11.04 -27.02
CA LYS A 628 6.01 -9.80 -26.69
C LYS A 628 5.17 -9.27 -27.86
N GLU A 629 5.70 -9.31 -29.09
CA GLU A 629 4.96 -8.90 -30.31
C GLU A 629 3.73 -9.78 -30.58
N MET A 630 3.77 -11.06 -30.18
CA MET A 630 2.63 -11.98 -30.25
C MET A 630 1.57 -11.73 -29.16
N GLY A 631 1.82 -10.80 -28.24
CA GLY A 631 0.96 -10.53 -27.09
C GLY A 631 1.21 -11.45 -25.89
N ALA A 632 2.35 -12.15 -25.84
CA ALA A 632 2.67 -12.99 -24.69
C ALA A 632 2.88 -12.11 -23.45
N GLN A 633 2.13 -12.40 -22.39
CA GLN A 633 2.23 -11.68 -21.14
C GLN A 633 3.51 -12.12 -20.42
N ALA A 634 4.26 -11.15 -19.92
CA ALA A 634 5.44 -11.37 -19.10
C ALA A 634 5.12 -11.02 -17.65
N LEU A 635 5.68 -11.78 -16.71
CA LEU A 635 5.62 -11.44 -15.29
C LEU A 635 6.44 -10.19 -15.04
N PHE A 636 5.84 -9.21 -14.35
CA PHE A 636 6.37 -7.85 -14.21
C PHE A 636 7.71 -7.77 -13.44
N SER A 637 8.16 -8.87 -12.83
CA SER A 637 9.30 -8.93 -11.93
C SER A 637 10.40 -9.94 -12.31
N GLU A 638 10.24 -10.69 -13.41
CA GLU A 638 11.23 -11.71 -13.80
C GLU A 638 12.20 -11.23 -14.87
N LYS A 639 13.50 -11.55 -14.68
CA LYS A 639 14.53 -11.40 -15.71
C LYS A 639 14.43 -12.57 -16.68
N TYR A 640 14.09 -12.27 -17.92
CA TYR A 640 14.01 -13.26 -18.98
C TYR A 640 15.33 -13.36 -19.75
N ALA A 641 15.70 -14.58 -20.14
CA ALA A 641 16.76 -14.79 -21.12
C ALA A 641 16.29 -14.36 -22.52
N ASP A 642 17.23 -14.24 -23.47
CA ASP A 642 16.92 -13.87 -24.87
C ASP A 642 15.91 -14.81 -25.53
N ARG A 643 15.95 -16.09 -25.15
CA ARG A 643 14.97 -17.11 -25.51
C ARG A 643 14.14 -17.48 -24.29
N VAL A 644 12.82 -17.49 -24.46
CA VAL A 644 11.85 -17.75 -23.40
C VAL A 644 10.91 -18.89 -23.80
N ARG A 645 10.44 -19.64 -22.81
CA ARG A 645 9.37 -20.63 -23.01
C ARG A 645 8.01 -19.93 -22.90
N VAL A 646 7.20 -20.09 -23.93
CA VAL A 646 5.85 -19.55 -24.04
C VAL A 646 4.85 -20.68 -23.87
N VAL A 647 3.80 -20.44 -23.10
CA VAL A 647 2.66 -21.33 -22.92
C VAL A 647 1.44 -20.66 -23.55
N ARG A 648 0.74 -21.41 -24.41
CA ARG A 648 -0.49 -20.98 -25.08
C ARG A 648 -1.63 -21.91 -24.69
N ILE A 649 -2.74 -21.33 -24.25
CA ILE A 649 -3.97 -22.03 -23.91
C ILE A 649 -5.06 -21.56 -24.88
N GLY A 650 -5.24 -22.31 -25.97
CA GLY A 650 -6.09 -21.90 -27.10
C GLY A 650 -5.79 -20.46 -27.54
N ASP A 651 -6.84 -19.69 -27.82
CA ASP A 651 -6.78 -18.24 -28.05
C ASP A 651 -7.05 -17.43 -26.77
N PHE A 652 -7.16 -18.11 -25.61
CA PHE A 652 -7.57 -17.48 -24.36
C PHE A 652 -6.40 -16.82 -23.64
N SER A 653 -5.31 -17.56 -23.42
CA SER A 653 -4.12 -17.05 -22.69
C SER A 653 -2.82 -17.39 -23.44
N LEU A 654 -1.87 -16.45 -23.40
CA LEU A 654 -0.53 -16.55 -23.95
C LEU A 654 0.47 -15.91 -22.97
N GLU A 655 1.30 -16.71 -22.32
CA GLU A 655 2.13 -16.27 -21.19
C GLU A 655 3.54 -16.87 -21.23
N LEU A 656 4.52 -16.14 -20.70
CA LEU A 656 5.87 -16.66 -20.47
C LEU A 656 5.88 -17.52 -19.20
N CYS A 657 6.04 -18.84 -19.33
CA CYS A 657 6.01 -19.74 -18.19
C CYS A 657 6.91 -20.98 -18.36
N GLY A 658 7.74 -21.24 -17.35
CA GLY A 658 8.61 -22.40 -17.25
C GLY A 658 7.99 -23.61 -16.54
N GLY A 659 6.74 -23.53 -16.09
CA GLY A 659 6.09 -24.58 -15.31
C GLY A 659 5.61 -25.79 -16.11
N THR A 660 5.12 -26.78 -15.38
CA THR A 660 4.44 -27.95 -15.97
C THR A 660 2.95 -27.66 -16.16
N HIS A 661 2.41 -28.04 -17.32
CA HIS A 661 1.00 -27.80 -17.69
C HIS A 661 0.31 -29.08 -18.14
N VAL A 662 -1.02 -29.08 -18.08
CA VAL A 662 -1.84 -30.12 -18.73
C VAL A 662 -1.76 -29.99 -20.25
N ARG A 663 -2.23 -30.99 -20.99
CA ARG A 663 -2.22 -30.95 -22.47
C ARG A 663 -3.47 -30.29 -23.06
N ALA A 664 -4.57 -30.36 -22.32
CA ALA A 664 -5.82 -29.71 -22.68
C ALA A 664 -6.52 -29.24 -21.41
N THR A 665 -7.26 -28.14 -21.47
CA THR A 665 -7.90 -27.55 -20.29
C THR A 665 -8.92 -28.48 -19.63
N GLY A 666 -9.51 -29.44 -20.35
CA GLY A 666 -10.42 -30.43 -19.80
C GLY A 666 -9.76 -31.38 -18.79
N GLU A 667 -8.43 -31.56 -18.85
CA GLU A 667 -7.67 -32.37 -17.88
C GLU A 667 -7.65 -31.76 -16.47
N ILE A 668 -7.98 -30.47 -16.33
CA ILE A 668 -8.14 -29.76 -15.04
C ILE A 668 -9.30 -30.36 -14.24
N GLY A 669 -10.36 -30.81 -14.90
CA GLY A 669 -11.54 -31.37 -14.26
C GLY A 669 -12.43 -30.28 -13.63
N SER A 670 -12.72 -30.38 -12.33
CA SER A 670 -13.53 -29.36 -11.63
C SER A 670 -12.65 -28.20 -11.17
N PHE A 671 -13.14 -26.97 -11.22
CA PHE A 671 -12.51 -25.80 -10.57
C PHE A 671 -13.49 -25.18 -9.57
N ASP A 672 -13.02 -24.90 -8.35
CA ASP A 672 -13.80 -24.32 -7.25
C ASP A 672 -13.01 -23.15 -6.63
N LEU A 673 -13.53 -21.93 -6.77
CA LEU A 673 -12.96 -20.72 -6.18
C LEU A 673 -13.35 -20.66 -4.70
N LEU A 674 -12.36 -20.84 -3.81
CA LEU A 674 -12.62 -20.96 -2.37
C LEU A 674 -12.85 -19.63 -1.69
N SER A 675 -12.00 -18.66 -1.99
CA SER A 675 -11.97 -17.38 -1.31
C SER A 675 -11.23 -16.33 -2.12
N GLU A 676 -11.63 -15.09 -1.88
CA GLU A 676 -10.95 -13.89 -2.34
C GLU A 676 -10.82 -12.94 -1.15
N SER A 677 -9.62 -12.39 -0.93
CA SER A 677 -9.39 -11.42 0.14
C SER A 677 -8.26 -10.43 -0.17
N GLY A 678 -8.36 -9.22 0.40
CA GLY A 678 -7.28 -8.23 0.36
C GLY A 678 -6.16 -8.60 1.33
N ILE A 679 -4.92 -8.66 0.85
CA ILE A 679 -3.74 -8.99 1.67
C ILE A 679 -2.86 -7.76 1.96
N ALA A 680 -2.90 -6.77 1.07
CA ALA A 680 -2.25 -5.48 1.23
C ALA A 680 -3.01 -4.43 0.41
N ALA A 681 -2.73 -3.15 0.63
CA ALA A 681 -3.27 -2.09 -0.21
C ALA A 681 -2.89 -2.32 -1.69
N GLY A 682 -3.88 -2.40 -2.57
CA GLY A 682 -3.68 -2.66 -4.00
C GLY A 682 -3.40 -4.12 -4.38
N THR A 683 -3.38 -5.05 -3.42
CA THR A 683 -3.08 -6.47 -3.68
C THR A 683 -4.13 -7.39 -3.07
N ARG A 684 -4.65 -8.29 -3.91
CA ARG A 684 -5.69 -9.26 -3.56
C ARG A 684 -5.22 -10.68 -3.77
N ARG A 685 -5.85 -11.62 -3.10
CA ARG A 685 -5.51 -13.05 -3.13
C ARG A 685 -6.75 -13.88 -3.43
N SER A 686 -6.67 -14.68 -4.48
CA SER A 686 -7.62 -15.74 -4.80
C SER A 686 -7.02 -17.11 -4.45
N GLU A 687 -7.82 -17.95 -3.80
CA GLU A 687 -7.48 -19.36 -3.55
C GLU A 687 -8.50 -20.26 -4.23
N ALA A 688 -8.02 -21.30 -4.90
CA ALA A 688 -8.89 -22.23 -5.61
C ALA A 688 -8.37 -23.68 -5.54
N LEU A 689 -9.28 -24.60 -5.85
CA LEU A 689 -8.99 -26.03 -5.97
C LEU A 689 -9.29 -26.50 -7.39
N THR A 690 -8.57 -27.52 -7.85
CA THR A 690 -8.86 -28.22 -9.10
C THR A 690 -9.08 -29.72 -8.89
N GLY A 691 -9.59 -30.39 -9.92
CA GLY A 691 -9.71 -31.84 -10.00
C GLY A 691 -10.37 -32.49 -8.78
N ALA A 692 -9.75 -33.55 -8.27
CA ALA A 692 -10.24 -34.29 -7.10
C ALA A 692 -10.26 -33.46 -5.81
N GLY A 693 -9.46 -32.39 -5.72
CA GLY A 693 -9.50 -31.44 -4.61
C GLY A 693 -10.83 -30.69 -4.56
N ALA A 694 -11.21 -30.09 -5.69
CA ALA A 694 -12.48 -29.38 -5.85
C ALA A 694 -13.69 -30.32 -5.65
N GLU A 695 -13.67 -31.52 -6.25
CA GLU A 695 -14.75 -32.50 -6.08
C GLU A 695 -14.96 -32.92 -4.61
N ARG A 696 -13.87 -33.08 -3.85
CA ARG A 696 -13.95 -33.39 -2.40
C ARG A 696 -14.53 -32.21 -1.62
N ALA A 697 -14.11 -30.98 -1.91
CA ALA A 697 -14.63 -29.78 -1.25
C ALA A 697 -16.14 -29.60 -1.51
N LEU A 698 -16.58 -29.75 -2.76
CA LEU A 698 -18.00 -29.70 -3.13
C LEU A 698 -18.81 -30.80 -2.44
N ARG A 699 -18.27 -32.01 -2.34
CA ARG A 699 -18.92 -33.12 -1.61
C ARG A 699 -19.08 -32.82 -0.13
N GLN A 700 -18.02 -32.34 0.53
CA GLN A 700 -18.06 -31.96 1.95
C GLN A 700 -19.07 -30.84 2.22
N ARG A 701 -19.14 -29.82 1.35
CA ARG A 701 -20.14 -28.74 1.42
C ARG A 701 -21.56 -29.30 1.30
N ARG A 702 -21.80 -30.22 0.35
CA ARG A 702 -23.11 -30.89 0.18
C ARG A 702 -23.50 -31.73 1.40
N GLU A 703 -22.57 -32.48 1.98
CA GLU A 703 -22.80 -33.27 3.20
C GLU A 703 -23.10 -32.38 4.41
N LEU A 704 -22.42 -31.24 4.54
CA LEU A 704 -22.68 -30.25 5.58
C LEU A 704 -24.10 -29.69 5.44
N LEU A 705 -24.50 -29.27 4.23
CA LEU A 705 -25.86 -28.76 3.97
C LEU A 705 -26.92 -29.83 4.26
N GLY A 706 -26.68 -31.09 3.87
CA GLY A 706 -27.58 -32.20 4.20
C GLY A 706 -27.69 -32.46 5.71
N THR A 707 -26.57 -32.34 6.43
CA THR A 707 -26.54 -32.47 7.91
C THR A 707 -27.35 -31.35 8.57
N LEU A 708 -27.19 -30.10 8.10
CA LEU A 708 -27.97 -28.96 8.58
C LEU A 708 -29.46 -29.12 8.25
N GLY A 709 -29.79 -29.54 7.03
CA GLY A 709 -31.16 -29.82 6.60
C GLY A 709 -31.85 -30.85 7.47
N THR A 710 -31.13 -31.92 7.83
CA THR A 710 -31.63 -32.95 8.75
C THR A 710 -31.88 -32.39 10.15
N ARG A 711 -30.97 -31.55 10.69
CA ARG A 711 -31.11 -30.95 12.03
C ARG A 711 -32.26 -29.95 12.10
N LEU A 712 -32.49 -29.20 11.03
CA LEU A 712 -33.55 -28.17 10.96
C LEU A 712 -34.87 -28.70 10.38
N ASN A 713 -34.89 -29.96 9.94
CA ASN A 713 -36.00 -30.58 9.23
C ASN A 713 -36.46 -29.71 8.05
N ALA A 714 -35.52 -29.39 7.17
CA ALA A 714 -35.69 -28.47 6.05
C ALA A 714 -34.87 -28.93 4.84
N ALA A 715 -35.36 -28.62 3.63
CA ALA A 715 -34.55 -28.80 2.43
C ALA A 715 -33.40 -27.78 2.41
N PRO A 716 -32.27 -28.05 1.73
CA PRO A 716 -31.13 -27.11 1.66
C PRO A 716 -31.52 -25.69 1.22
N GLU A 717 -32.48 -25.57 0.31
CA GLU A 717 -32.99 -24.31 -0.24
C GLU A 717 -33.79 -23.50 0.81
N GLU A 718 -34.35 -24.16 1.82
CA GLU A 718 -35.15 -23.56 2.89
C GLU A 718 -34.33 -23.27 4.15
N LEU A 719 -33.04 -23.65 4.17
CA LEU A 719 -32.19 -23.54 5.36
C LEU A 719 -32.05 -22.10 5.85
N ALA A 720 -31.87 -21.15 4.93
CA ALA A 720 -31.73 -19.73 5.28
C ALA A 720 -32.97 -19.22 6.03
N ASP A 721 -34.15 -19.40 5.44
CA ASP A 721 -35.42 -18.98 6.04
C ASP A 721 -35.67 -19.66 7.39
N LYS A 722 -35.31 -20.94 7.53
CA LYS A 722 -35.44 -21.67 8.80
C LYS A 722 -34.52 -21.14 9.87
N ILE A 723 -33.28 -20.80 9.51
CA ILE A 723 -32.32 -20.19 10.43
C ILE A 723 -32.82 -18.82 10.86
N GLU A 724 -33.31 -17.98 9.94
CA GLU A 724 -33.89 -16.68 10.28
C GLU A 724 -35.09 -16.81 11.22
N ALA A 725 -36.00 -17.74 10.93
CA ALA A 725 -37.16 -18.00 11.78
C ALA A 725 -36.77 -18.47 13.18
N LEU A 726 -35.71 -19.30 13.30
CA LEU A 726 -35.19 -19.75 14.59
C LEU A 726 -34.52 -18.61 15.36
N LEU A 727 -33.73 -17.77 14.68
CA LEU A 727 -33.10 -16.59 15.28
C LEU A 727 -34.16 -15.59 15.77
N GLY A 728 -35.21 -15.36 14.97
CA GLY A 728 -36.36 -14.55 15.36
C GLY A 728 -37.05 -15.11 16.61
N ARG A 729 -37.39 -16.41 16.60
CA ARG A 729 -38.03 -17.07 17.74
C ARG A 729 -37.16 -17.03 19.01
N ASN A 730 -35.84 -17.10 18.88
CA ASN A 730 -34.93 -17.01 20.02
C ASN A 730 -34.95 -15.59 20.64
N ARG A 731 -35.01 -14.54 19.81
CA ARG A 731 -35.21 -13.16 20.29
C ARG A 731 -36.56 -13.00 21.00
N ASP A 732 -37.63 -13.56 20.46
CA ASP A 732 -38.96 -13.49 21.06
C ASP A 732 -39.02 -14.21 22.42
N LEU A 733 -38.44 -15.41 22.49
CA LEU A 733 -38.35 -16.19 23.73
C LEU A 733 -37.53 -15.45 24.79
N GLN A 734 -36.43 -14.81 24.40
CA GLN A 734 -35.64 -14.00 25.31
C GLN A 734 -36.45 -12.81 25.85
N GLY A 735 -37.19 -12.11 24.99
CA GLY A 735 -38.09 -11.03 25.40
C GLY A 735 -39.20 -11.49 26.36
N ALA A 736 -39.82 -12.65 26.08
CA ALA A 736 -40.84 -13.23 26.95
C ALA A 736 -40.28 -13.65 28.31
N LEU A 737 -39.06 -14.20 28.35
CA LEU A 737 -38.36 -14.56 29.58
C LEU A 737 -38.11 -13.33 30.45
N ASP A 738 -37.66 -12.23 29.85
CA ASP A 738 -37.41 -10.97 30.55
C ASP A 738 -38.72 -10.35 31.08
N GLU A 739 -39.82 -10.42 30.32
CA GLU A 739 -41.13 -9.97 30.78
C GLU A 739 -41.65 -10.83 31.96
N LEU A 740 -41.49 -12.15 31.87
CA LEU A 740 -41.90 -13.07 32.95
C LEU A 740 -41.11 -12.79 34.23
N ARG A 741 -39.79 -12.58 34.12
CA ARG A 741 -38.92 -12.21 35.24
C ARG A 741 -39.37 -10.90 35.91
N ARG A 742 -39.76 -9.89 35.12
CA ARG A 742 -40.32 -8.64 35.68
C ARG A 742 -41.64 -8.86 36.41
N LYS A 743 -42.54 -9.69 35.88
CA LYS A 743 -43.82 -10.01 36.53
C LYS A 743 -43.63 -10.74 37.86
N VAL A 744 -42.73 -11.71 37.92
CA VAL A 744 -42.38 -12.43 39.15
C VAL A 744 -41.81 -11.47 40.20
N ALA A 745 -40.84 -10.64 39.81
CA ALA A 745 -40.27 -9.61 40.70
C ALA A 745 -41.33 -8.65 41.25
N GLY A 746 -42.32 -8.26 40.43
CA GLY A 746 -43.43 -7.40 40.86
C GLY A 746 -44.38 -8.07 41.87
N LEU A 747 -44.66 -9.37 41.72
CA LEU A 747 -45.48 -10.13 42.67
C LEU A 747 -44.77 -10.25 44.03
N GLU A 748 -43.48 -10.59 44.01
CA GLU A 748 -42.68 -10.70 45.22
C GLU A 748 -42.56 -9.36 45.95
N ALA A 749 -42.39 -8.24 45.22
CA ALA A 749 -42.37 -6.91 45.82
C ALA A 749 -43.70 -6.54 46.52
N GLY A 750 -44.84 -6.94 45.94
CA GLY A 750 -46.16 -6.75 46.54
C GLY A 750 -46.32 -7.50 47.87
N ASP A 751 -45.88 -8.77 47.92
CA ASP A 751 -45.87 -9.56 49.15
C ASP A 751 -44.91 -8.98 50.19
N MET A 752 -43.73 -8.50 49.78
CA MET A 752 -42.74 -7.86 50.65
C MET A 752 -43.25 -6.56 51.29
N SER A 753 -44.01 -5.73 50.54
CA SER A 753 -44.61 -4.52 51.11
C SER A 753 -45.67 -4.83 52.18
N SER A 754 -46.31 -6.00 52.15
CA SER A 754 -47.26 -6.41 53.18
C SER A 754 -46.59 -6.79 54.51
N ALA A 755 -45.30 -7.14 54.47
CA ALA A 755 -44.46 -7.47 55.62
C ALA A 755 -43.71 -6.26 56.21
N ALA A 756 -44.02 -5.04 55.75
CA ALA A 756 -43.37 -3.82 56.22
C ALA A 756 -43.60 -3.55 57.72
N GLN A 757 -42.53 -3.18 58.43
CA GLN A 757 -42.60 -2.72 59.81
C GLN A 757 -42.72 -1.20 59.84
N GLU A 758 -43.55 -0.66 60.74
CA GLU A 758 -43.74 0.78 60.87
C GLU A 758 -42.79 1.34 61.94
N VAL A 759 -41.99 2.34 61.56
CA VAL A 759 -40.97 2.98 62.39
C VAL A 759 -41.17 4.49 62.28
N ASP A 760 -41.60 5.14 63.37
CA ASP A 760 -41.86 6.60 63.43
C ASP A 760 -42.76 7.12 62.27
N GLY A 761 -43.74 6.30 61.87
CA GLY A 761 -44.68 6.58 60.77
C GLY A 761 -44.15 6.27 59.36
N ILE A 762 -42.98 5.63 59.24
CA ILE A 762 -42.34 5.23 57.99
C ILE A 762 -42.38 3.71 57.85
N LYS A 763 -42.72 3.20 56.66
CA LYS A 763 -42.64 1.77 56.36
C LYS A 763 -41.21 1.36 56.08
N VAL A 764 -40.72 0.34 56.77
CA VAL A 764 -39.39 -0.23 56.58
C VAL A 764 -39.52 -1.72 56.23
N VAL A 765 -38.95 -2.10 55.09
CA VAL A 765 -38.87 -3.50 54.62
C VAL A 765 -37.41 -3.89 54.52
N ALA A 766 -37.04 -5.00 55.17
CA ALA A 766 -35.72 -5.58 55.06
C ALA A 766 -35.85 -7.09 54.87
N GLN A 767 -35.47 -7.61 53.71
CA GLN A 767 -35.69 -9.03 53.40
C GLN A 767 -34.59 -9.62 52.52
N ARG A 768 -34.35 -10.91 52.73
CA ARG A 768 -33.48 -11.71 51.88
C ARG A 768 -34.23 -12.09 50.60
N SER A 769 -33.58 -11.92 49.45
CA SER A 769 -34.16 -12.22 48.14
C SER A 769 -33.39 -13.34 47.46
N GLU A 770 -34.10 -14.19 46.72
CA GLU A 770 -33.52 -15.25 45.89
C GLU A 770 -33.47 -14.75 44.44
N VAL A 771 -32.28 -14.35 43.98
CA VAL A 771 -32.07 -13.80 42.63
C VAL A 771 -30.76 -14.31 42.04
N ASP A 772 -30.77 -14.53 40.73
CA ASP A 772 -29.61 -15.08 40.01
C ASP A 772 -28.53 -14.03 39.70
N ASP A 773 -28.88 -12.75 39.68
CA ASP A 773 -27.95 -11.66 39.41
C ASP A 773 -28.35 -10.32 40.08
N VAL A 774 -27.41 -9.37 40.05
CA VAL A 774 -27.56 -8.03 40.65
C VAL A 774 -28.63 -7.20 39.95
N SER A 775 -28.85 -7.42 38.65
CA SER A 775 -29.84 -6.68 37.86
C SER A 775 -31.26 -7.06 38.29
N GLY A 776 -31.49 -8.35 38.55
CA GLY A 776 -32.71 -8.88 39.17
C GLY A 776 -32.94 -8.27 40.55
N LEU A 777 -31.91 -8.26 41.42
CA LEU A 777 -32.00 -7.64 42.74
C LEU A 777 -32.38 -6.15 42.67
N ARG A 778 -31.80 -5.41 41.71
CA ARG A 778 -32.08 -3.98 41.52
C ARG A 778 -33.51 -3.76 41.06
N THR A 779 -33.97 -4.57 40.10
CA THR A 779 -35.34 -4.50 39.58
C THR A 779 -36.37 -4.78 40.69
N MET A 780 -36.10 -5.76 41.57
CA MET A 780 -36.95 -6.02 42.75
C MET A 780 -36.95 -4.86 43.73
N ALA A 781 -35.79 -4.27 44.01
CA ALA A 781 -35.69 -3.13 44.92
C ALA A 781 -36.44 -1.90 44.39
N ASP A 782 -36.37 -1.63 43.09
CA ASP A 782 -37.14 -0.55 42.45
C ASP A 782 -38.65 -0.81 42.54
N GLY A 783 -39.09 -2.03 42.23
CA GLY A 783 -40.50 -2.42 42.42
C GLY A 783 -40.98 -2.28 43.87
N LEU A 784 -40.12 -2.63 44.84
CA LEU A 784 -40.41 -2.44 46.26
C LEU A 784 -40.57 -0.95 46.60
N ARG A 785 -39.66 -0.08 46.16
CA ARG A 785 -39.74 1.38 46.35
C ARG A 785 -41.06 1.94 45.83
N ASP A 786 -41.46 1.54 44.63
CA ASP A 786 -42.69 2.01 43.99
C ASP A 786 -43.94 1.52 44.74
N SER A 787 -43.91 0.30 45.30
CA SER A 787 -45.03 -0.29 46.05
C SER A 787 -45.22 0.27 47.46
N LEU A 788 -44.15 0.75 48.10
CA LEU A 788 -44.17 1.24 49.48
C LEU A 788 -44.95 2.56 49.64
N GLY A 789 -45.00 3.37 48.59
CA GLY A 789 -45.57 4.72 48.60
C GLY A 789 -44.69 5.73 49.36
N SER A 790 -44.45 5.49 50.64
CA SER A 790 -43.50 6.21 51.50
C SER A 790 -42.80 5.21 52.41
N GLY A 791 -41.49 5.01 52.23
CA GLY A 791 -40.76 3.98 52.97
C GLY A 791 -39.29 3.78 52.59
N VAL A 792 -38.64 2.90 53.35
CA VAL A 792 -37.29 2.40 53.13
C VAL A 792 -37.35 0.90 52.83
N GLY A 793 -36.69 0.46 51.77
CA GLY A 793 -36.53 -0.95 51.43
C GLY A 793 -35.05 -1.35 51.40
N VAL A 794 -34.69 -2.49 51.97
CA VAL A 794 -33.35 -3.07 51.86
C VAL A 794 -33.46 -4.55 51.51
N LEU A 795 -32.94 -4.92 50.33
CA LEU A 795 -32.90 -6.31 49.86
C LEU A 795 -31.47 -6.84 49.92
N GLY A 796 -31.30 -8.08 50.35
CA GLY A 796 -30.01 -8.77 50.39
C GLY A 796 -30.08 -10.12 49.69
N ALA A 797 -29.09 -10.46 48.87
CA ALA A 797 -29.00 -11.74 48.18
C ALA A 797 -27.59 -12.32 48.22
N ASP A 798 -27.51 -13.65 48.20
CA ASP A 798 -26.30 -14.40 47.89
C ASP A 798 -26.31 -14.77 46.42
N ILE A 799 -25.45 -14.11 45.64
CA ILE A 799 -25.35 -14.29 44.20
C ILE A 799 -24.02 -14.98 43.91
N ALA A 800 -24.08 -16.29 43.64
CA ALA A 800 -22.92 -17.13 43.37
C ALA A 800 -21.80 -17.02 44.44
N GLY A 801 -22.17 -16.99 45.73
CA GLY A 801 -21.25 -16.90 46.86
C GLY A 801 -20.79 -15.48 47.19
N LYS A 802 -21.35 -14.45 46.52
CA LYS A 802 -21.08 -13.04 46.79
C LYS A 802 -22.33 -12.36 47.32
N VAL A 803 -22.17 -11.70 48.47
CA VAL A 803 -23.27 -10.94 49.08
C VAL A 803 -23.49 -9.63 48.34
N SER A 804 -24.74 -9.36 47.97
CA SER A 804 -25.17 -8.08 47.41
C SER A 804 -26.35 -7.53 48.21
N PHE A 805 -26.29 -6.24 48.53
CA PHE A 805 -27.37 -5.48 49.14
C PHE A 805 -27.79 -4.33 48.24
N ILE A 806 -29.09 -4.07 48.16
CA ILE A 806 -29.63 -2.86 47.52
C ILE A 806 -30.60 -2.20 48.49
N ALA A 807 -30.35 -0.93 48.79
CA ALA A 807 -31.26 -0.09 49.56
C ALA A 807 -31.97 0.89 48.63
N VAL A 808 -33.23 1.13 48.91
CA VAL A 808 -34.09 2.11 48.23
C VAL A 808 -34.82 2.97 49.25
N VAL A 809 -34.97 4.25 48.94
CA VAL A 809 -35.68 5.23 49.77
C VAL A 809 -36.61 6.05 48.85
N THR A 810 -37.85 6.26 49.28
CA THR A 810 -38.82 7.09 48.54
C THR A 810 -38.46 8.58 48.64
N ASP A 811 -38.78 9.35 47.60
CA ASP A 811 -38.28 10.73 47.45
C ASP A 811 -38.77 11.70 48.55
N ASP A 812 -39.95 11.44 49.10
CA ASP A 812 -40.54 12.21 50.20
C ASP A 812 -39.71 12.10 51.49
N LEU A 813 -39.11 10.94 51.76
CA LEU A 813 -38.27 10.73 52.94
C LEU A 813 -36.87 11.32 52.79
N ILE A 814 -36.35 11.40 51.56
CA ILE A 814 -35.06 12.03 51.27
C ILE A 814 -35.15 13.53 51.53
N GLY A 815 -36.19 14.19 51.02
CA GLY A 815 -36.38 15.64 51.17
C GLY A 815 -36.95 16.05 52.53
N GLY A 816 -37.83 15.22 53.12
CA GLY A 816 -38.58 15.56 54.34
C GLY A 816 -37.97 15.04 55.65
N ARG A 817 -37.23 13.94 55.61
CA ARG A 817 -36.65 13.28 56.81
C ARG A 817 -35.14 13.03 56.69
N GLY A 818 -34.50 13.48 55.60
CA GLY A 818 -33.05 13.43 55.41
C GLY A 818 -32.46 12.04 55.16
N LEU A 819 -33.29 11.00 55.03
CA LEU A 819 -32.83 9.62 54.84
C LEU A 819 -32.22 9.41 53.44
N LYS A 820 -31.12 8.67 53.36
CA LYS A 820 -30.44 8.36 52.09
C LYS A 820 -30.11 6.88 51.99
N ALA A 821 -30.48 6.26 50.87
CA ALA A 821 -30.18 4.86 50.58
C ALA A 821 -28.69 4.54 50.70
N GLY A 822 -27.83 5.47 50.27
CA GLY A 822 -26.37 5.33 50.34
C GLY A 822 -25.79 5.22 51.75
N ASP A 823 -26.41 5.85 52.73
CA ASP A 823 -25.96 5.81 54.12
C ASP A 823 -26.48 4.55 54.83
N ILE A 824 -27.73 4.17 54.54
CA ILE A 824 -28.36 2.95 55.07
C ILE A 824 -27.60 1.70 54.56
N VAL A 825 -27.38 1.57 53.25
CA VAL A 825 -26.73 0.38 52.67
C VAL A 825 -25.28 0.23 53.15
N ARG A 826 -24.60 1.32 53.49
CA ARG A 826 -23.22 1.31 53.98
C ARG A 826 -23.14 0.72 55.38
N GLU A 827 -24.07 1.08 56.27
CA GLU A 827 -24.14 0.50 57.62
C GLU A 827 -24.54 -0.98 57.56
N VAL A 828 -25.48 -1.36 56.70
CA VAL A 828 -25.87 -2.77 56.48
C VAL A 828 -24.69 -3.60 55.97
N ALA A 829 -23.96 -3.11 54.97
CA ALA A 829 -22.84 -3.83 54.38
C ALA A 829 -21.67 -4.06 55.36
N LYS A 830 -21.44 -3.14 56.31
CA LYS A 830 -20.39 -3.28 57.34
C LYS A 830 -20.59 -4.55 58.18
N ILE A 831 -21.83 -4.92 58.49
CA ILE A 831 -22.16 -6.12 59.28
C ILE A 831 -21.71 -7.38 58.56
N ALA A 832 -21.89 -7.42 57.23
CA ALA A 832 -21.40 -8.48 56.35
C ALA A 832 -19.94 -8.29 55.88
N GLY A 833 -19.17 -7.39 56.52
CA GLY A 833 -17.75 -7.16 56.24
C GLY A 833 -17.45 -6.50 54.88
N GLY A 834 -18.40 -5.74 54.33
CA GLY A 834 -18.29 -5.12 53.02
C GLY A 834 -18.54 -3.61 53.00
N SER A 835 -18.65 -3.06 51.80
CA SER A 835 -18.82 -1.62 51.56
C SER A 835 -19.63 -1.36 50.29
N GLY A 836 -20.15 -0.14 50.18
CA GLY A 836 -20.93 0.29 49.03
C GLY A 836 -21.38 1.73 49.11
N GLY A 837 -22.18 2.13 48.14
CA GLY A 837 -22.67 3.50 47.99
C GLY A 837 -23.59 3.64 46.77
N GLY A 838 -24.14 4.83 46.60
CA GLY A 838 -25.06 5.12 45.51
C GLY A 838 -25.75 6.45 45.68
N LYS A 839 -26.83 6.65 44.92
CA LYS A 839 -27.64 7.88 44.96
C LYS A 839 -28.54 7.88 46.20
N ALA A 840 -29.13 9.03 46.49
CA ALA A 840 -29.98 9.19 47.67
C ALA A 840 -31.22 8.26 47.66
N HIS A 841 -31.79 7.97 46.49
CA HIS A 841 -32.98 7.13 46.34
C HIS A 841 -32.67 5.64 46.14
N GLN A 842 -31.46 5.29 45.69
CA GLN A 842 -31.04 3.90 45.45
C GLN A 842 -29.53 3.77 45.62
N ALA A 843 -29.11 2.78 46.39
CA ALA A 843 -27.69 2.47 46.57
C ALA A 843 -27.44 0.97 46.70
N GLN A 844 -26.23 0.56 46.31
CA GLN A 844 -25.83 -0.84 46.30
C GLN A 844 -24.55 -1.03 47.12
N ALA A 845 -24.46 -2.17 47.79
CA ALA A 845 -23.25 -2.60 48.47
C ALA A 845 -22.97 -4.09 48.29
N GLY A 846 -21.69 -4.46 48.40
CA GLY A 846 -21.28 -5.86 48.48
C GLY A 846 -20.91 -6.24 49.90
N GLY A 847 -20.96 -7.53 50.22
CA GLY A 847 -20.49 -8.12 51.48
C GLY A 847 -19.53 -9.29 51.22
N ARG A 848 -18.74 -9.66 52.24
CA ARG A 848 -17.77 -10.76 52.16
C ARG A 848 -18.27 -12.07 52.78
N ASP A 849 -19.30 -12.01 53.62
CA ASP A 849 -19.80 -13.15 54.40
C ASP A 849 -21.30 -13.41 54.14
N PRO A 850 -21.66 -14.39 53.29
CA PRO A 850 -23.05 -14.78 53.03
C PRO A 850 -23.81 -15.26 54.26
N GLY A 851 -23.12 -15.74 55.29
CA GLY A 851 -23.75 -16.17 56.56
C GLY A 851 -24.30 -15.01 57.38
N LYS A 852 -23.93 -13.76 57.06
CA LYS A 852 -24.34 -12.55 57.77
C LYS A 852 -25.44 -11.73 57.10
N ILE A 853 -26.00 -12.21 55.99
CA ILE A 853 -27.07 -11.50 55.27
C ILE A 853 -28.26 -11.26 56.19
N ASP A 854 -28.72 -12.29 56.90
CA ASP A 854 -29.89 -12.19 57.77
C ASP A 854 -29.62 -11.30 59.00
N GLU A 855 -28.40 -11.34 59.54
CA GLU A 855 -27.95 -10.44 60.62
C GLU A 855 -27.92 -8.96 60.16
N ALA A 856 -27.40 -8.71 58.96
CA ALA A 856 -27.31 -7.38 58.38
C ALA A 856 -28.69 -6.78 58.08
N LEU A 857 -29.62 -7.60 57.58
CA LEU A 857 -30.99 -7.18 57.30
C LEU A 857 -31.80 -6.93 58.58
N ALA A 858 -31.62 -7.74 59.62
CA ALA A 858 -32.28 -7.52 60.91
C ALA A 858 -31.89 -6.18 61.57
N ALA A 859 -30.68 -5.66 61.28
CA ALA A 859 -30.20 -4.39 61.80
C ALA A 859 -30.82 -3.16 61.11
N VAL A 860 -31.47 -3.32 59.95
CA VAL A 860 -31.97 -2.20 59.12
C VAL A 860 -32.94 -1.30 59.88
N VAL A 861 -33.89 -1.87 60.64
CA VAL A 861 -34.85 -1.09 61.43
C VAL A 861 -34.13 -0.16 62.42
N GLY A 862 -33.19 -0.70 63.20
CA GLY A 862 -32.42 0.10 64.15
C GLY A 862 -31.46 1.10 63.49
N ILE A 863 -31.00 0.85 62.27
CA ILE A 863 -30.22 1.83 61.47
C ILE A 863 -31.11 3.00 61.07
N VAL A 864 -32.33 2.72 60.58
CA VAL A 864 -33.30 3.75 60.18
C VAL A 864 -33.75 4.58 61.39
N GLU A 865 -34.04 3.95 62.54
CA GLU A 865 -34.37 4.66 63.78
C GLU A 865 -33.28 5.65 64.22
N ARG A 866 -32.02 5.22 64.19
CA ARG A 866 -30.88 6.09 64.55
C ARG A 866 -30.74 7.25 63.58
N GLN A 867 -30.83 7.00 62.28
CA GLN A 867 -30.71 8.06 61.27
C GLN A 867 -31.87 9.06 61.36
N LEU A 868 -33.08 8.62 61.70
CA LEU A 868 -34.21 9.52 61.96
C LEU A 868 -33.99 10.38 63.21
N ALA A 869 -33.42 9.82 64.29
CA ALA A 869 -33.09 10.56 65.50
C ALA A 869 -31.92 11.54 65.34
N GLU A 870 -31.02 11.30 64.39
CA GLU A 870 -29.91 12.20 64.04
C GLU A 870 -30.32 13.31 63.04
N ALA A 871 -31.45 13.13 62.34
CA ALA A 871 -31.97 14.07 61.34
C ALA A 871 -33.04 15.04 61.87
N GLY A 872 -33.65 14.76 63.02
CA GLY A 872 -34.58 15.65 63.75
C GLY A 872 -33.86 16.49 64.81
#